data_AF-A0A2H5NV74-F1
#
_entry.id   AF-A0A2H5NV74-F1
#
_cell.length_a   1.000
_cell.length_b   1.000
_cell.length_c   1.000
_cell.angle_alpha   90.00
_cell.angle_beta   90.00
_cell.angle_gamma   90.00
#
_symmetry.space_group_name_H-M   'P 1'
#
loop_
_entity.id
_entity.type
_entity.pdbx_description
1 polymer ?
#
loop_
_entity_poly.entity_id
_entity_poly.type
_entity_poly.pdbx_seq_one_letter_code
_entity_poly.pdbx_strand_id
1 'polypeptide(L)'
;MVTRKEDEKDLDLIVDESGGDDKDAAAIETDKVLESVNVAFFIGLFTRLWIEILKRRRDDGCVLMARRAAGLVIVLCNVLIFILYMGFGFYEYWNFRIVSFKSVSLVVTWALATVVALCSRYYRTLGEHKRWPLVLVLWWVVHLVIVLVCVSVYLLTHLSSIGLPHILPEAKAVDFVSLPLLVLLCFNATYACCCARDPSDLDIPLLREEDDEFLCKNISTFASAGVLSKITFHWLNQLFQRGRIQKLELHHIPPIPQSETANDASSLLEESLGKQKTEATSLPKVIIHAVWKSLALNAAFAGVNTIASYIGPFLITNFVSFLSGKHDHSSYHYGLVLASVFLVAKTVESLTQRQWYFGANRIGIRVRSALTVLIYKRSMAIKFAGPSSGIIINMINVDVERIGDFFLYIHRIWLLPVQVFLALVILYKNLGAAPAFAALFSTIFVMVSNTPLANRQERFHSMIMEAKDARIKATSETLKSMRVLKLLSWEQEFLKKLLRLREIERDSLKKYLYTCSAIAFLFWASPTLVSVITFGVCILLKTPLTSGAVLSALATFRILQEPIYNLPELISMIAQTKVSIYRIQEFIKEDNQKKPITEPTSKASDVAIDIEAGEYAWDAREENFKKPTIKLTDKMKIMKGSKVAVCGSVGSGKSSLLSSILGEIPRISGAAIKVHGKKAYVPQSSWIQTGTIRENILFGKDMRQSFYEEVLEGCALNQDIEMWADGDLSVVGERGINLSGGQKQRIQLARAVYSNSDVYIFDDPFSAVDAHTGTHLFKARTFSLFHQLLFSINHIC
;
A
#
# COMPACT_ATOMS: atom_id res chain seq x y z
N MET A 1 -59.80 45.53 -55.50
CA MET A 1 -61.24 45.62 -55.80
C MET A 1 -61.99 45.10 -54.58
N VAL A 2 -63.02 45.80 -54.10
CA VAL A 2 -63.81 45.47 -52.89
C VAL A 2 -63.02 45.52 -51.55
N THR A 3 -63.64 46.13 -50.55
CA THR A 3 -63.19 46.26 -49.15
C THR A 3 -63.98 45.33 -48.23
N ARG A 4 -63.67 45.39 -46.92
CA ARG A 4 -64.60 45.22 -45.78
C ARG A 4 -64.78 43.81 -45.20
N LYS A 5 -64.16 43.59 -44.03
CA LYS A 5 -64.89 43.57 -42.76
C LYS A 5 -63.97 43.77 -41.54
N GLU A 6 -64.56 44.30 -40.48
CA GLU A 6 -63.97 44.49 -39.15
C GLU A 6 -64.54 43.43 -38.18
N ASP A 7 -64.27 43.62 -36.89
CA ASP A 7 -64.85 42.97 -35.71
C ASP A 7 -64.40 41.52 -35.41
N GLU A 8 -64.09 41.09 -34.18
CA GLU A 8 -63.52 41.69 -32.94
C GLU A 8 -63.66 40.58 -31.88
N LYS A 9 -62.57 40.24 -31.16
CA LYS A 9 -62.60 39.83 -29.74
C LYS A 9 -61.23 39.47 -29.18
N ASP A 10 -60.88 40.11 -28.08
CA ASP A 10 -59.71 39.80 -27.26
C ASP A 10 -59.89 38.54 -26.41
N LEU A 11 -58.78 37.86 -26.11
CA LEU A 11 -58.28 37.75 -24.73
C LEU A 11 -56.80 37.34 -24.68
N ASP A 12 -56.21 37.42 -23.49
CA ASP A 12 -54.85 37.03 -23.09
C ASP A 12 -53.69 37.89 -23.68
N LEU A 13 -53.34 39.03 -23.07
CA LEU A 13 -52.64 39.25 -21.77
C LEU A 13 -51.11 39.16 -21.83
N ILE A 14 -50.53 40.36 -21.92
CA ILE A 14 -49.19 40.82 -21.54
C ILE A 14 -48.58 40.03 -20.36
N VAL A 15 -47.35 39.50 -20.55
CA VAL A 15 -46.44 39.08 -19.46
C VAL A 15 -44.99 39.42 -19.83
N ASP A 16 -44.33 40.16 -18.92
CA ASP A 16 -42.89 40.44 -18.74
C ASP A 16 -41.95 40.65 -19.95
N GLU A 17 -41.52 41.91 -20.10
CA GLU A 17 -40.23 42.32 -20.70
C GLU A 17 -39.21 42.74 -19.60
N SER A 18 -39.40 42.28 -18.36
CA SER A 18 -38.63 42.72 -17.17
C SER A 18 -37.34 41.94 -16.89
N GLY A 19 -37.19 40.73 -17.45
CA GLY A 19 -36.14 39.76 -17.08
C GLY A 19 -34.71 40.05 -17.59
N GLY A 20 -34.41 41.31 -17.92
CA GLY A 20 -33.11 41.80 -18.40
C GLY A 20 -32.25 42.39 -17.28
N ASP A 21 -32.62 43.57 -16.78
CA ASP A 21 -31.82 44.38 -15.84
C ASP A 21 -31.35 43.61 -14.60
N ASP A 22 -32.19 42.75 -14.02
CA ASP A 22 -31.87 41.97 -12.82
C ASP A 22 -30.67 41.02 -13.02
N LYS A 23 -30.41 40.56 -14.25
CA LYS A 23 -29.26 39.67 -14.55
C LYS A 23 -27.96 40.44 -14.65
N ASP A 24 -27.99 41.62 -15.28
CA ASP A 24 -26.80 42.46 -15.39
C ASP A 24 -26.48 43.12 -14.04
N ALA A 25 -27.49 43.47 -13.24
CA ALA A 25 -27.33 43.86 -11.84
C ALA A 25 -26.63 42.77 -11.01
N ALA A 26 -27.08 41.52 -11.08
CA ALA A 26 -26.47 40.39 -10.38
C ALA A 26 -25.04 40.06 -10.86
N ALA A 27 -24.75 40.22 -12.15
CA ALA A 27 -23.39 40.08 -12.69
C ALA A 27 -22.47 41.19 -12.16
N ILE A 28 -22.94 42.44 -12.17
CA ILE A 28 -22.21 43.60 -11.64
C ILE A 28 -21.98 43.48 -10.12
N GLU A 29 -22.91 42.89 -9.36
CA GLU A 29 -22.76 42.68 -7.92
C GLU A 29 -21.77 41.54 -7.60
N THR A 30 -21.79 40.43 -8.35
CA THR A 30 -20.88 39.31 -8.12
C THR A 30 -19.42 39.61 -8.47
N ASP A 31 -19.14 40.40 -9.53
CA ASP A 31 -17.78 40.86 -9.85
C ASP A 31 -17.23 41.78 -8.75
N LYS A 32 -18.06 42.68 -8.19
CA LYS A 32 -17.71 43.52 -7.01
C LYS A 32 -17.42 42.70 -5.74
N VAL A 33 -18.14 41.58 -5.51
CA VAL A 33 -17.85 40.68 -4.40
C VAL A 33 -16.47 40.02 -4.58
N LEU A 34 -16.12 39.58 -5.79
CA LEU A 34 -14.81 39.00 -6.07
C LEU A 34 -13.66 40.03 -5.95
N GLU A 35 -13.87 41.26 -6.38
CA GLU A 35 -12.88 42.35 -6.25
C GLU A 35 -12.69 42.79 -4.79
N SER A 36 -13.77 42.92 -4.01
CA SER A 36 -13.67 43.28 -2.59
C SER A 36 -13.01 42.18 -1.75
N VAL A 37 -13.19 40.89 -2.08
CA VAL A 37 -12.42 39.78 -1.51
C VAL A 37 -10.92 39.91 -1.82
N ASN A 38 -10.53 40.29 -3.04
CA ASN A 38 -9.13 40.54 -3.39
C ASN A 38 -8.51 41.69 -2.59
N VAL A 39 -9.24 42.79 -2.40
CA VAL A 39 -8.77 43.93 -1.58
C VAL A 39 -8.64 43.54 -0.10
N ALA A 40 -9.64 42.86 0.47
CA ALA A 40 -9.60 42.36 1.85
C ALA A 40 -8.46 41.36 2.08
N PHE A 41 -8.21 40.47 1.11
CA PHE A 41 -7.08 39.53 1.12
C PHE A 41 -5.74 40.27 1.13
N PHE A 42 -5.58 41.34 0.34
CA PHE A 42 -4.36 42.16 0.37
C PHE A 42 -4.18 42.96 1.67
N ILE A 43 -5.26 43.43 2.32
CA ILE A 43 -5.19 44.04 3.65
C ILE A 43 -4.75 42.99 4.70
N GLY A 44 -5.26 41.76 4.62
CA GLY A 44 -4.82 40.63 5.44
C GLY A 44 -3.35 40.22 5.19
N LEU A 45 -2.88 40.35 3.94
CA LEU A 45 -1.49 40.11 3.55
C LEU A 45 -0.57 41.20 4.12
N PHE A 46 -0.95 42.48 4.00
CA PHE A 46 -0.16 43.61 4.45
C PHE A 46 -0.05 43.69 5.99
N THR A 47 -1.14 43.42 6.71
CA THR A 47 -1.14 43.33 8.18
C THR A 47 -0.31 42.14 8.68
N ARG A 48 -0.41 40.97 8.04
CA ARG A 48 0.45 39.82 8.37
C ARG A 48 1.93 40.09 8.09
N LEU A 49 2.24 40.74 6.96
CA LEU A 49 3.60 41.16 6.61
C LEU A 49 4.18 42.11 7.68
N TRP A 50 3.38 43.07 8.16
CA TRP A 50 3.75 43.96 9.28
C TRP A 50 4.05 43.21 10.58
N ILE A 51 3.24 42.20 10.92
CA ILE A 51 3.45 41.36 12.11
C ILE A 51 4.71 40.50 11.98
N GLU A 52 5.05 40.03 10.78
CA GLU A 52 6.28 39.27 10.52
C GLU A 52 7.53 40.20 10.49
N ILE A 53 7.42 41.42 9.95
CA ILE A 53 8.48 42.47 9.99
C ILE A 53 8.89 42.82 11.43
N LEU A 54 7.96 42.78 12.39
CA LEU A 54 8.23 43.07 13.80
C LEU A 54 9.02 41.97 14.54
N LYS A 55 9.30 40.82 13.91
CA LYS A 55 9.85 39.61 14.59
C LYS A 55 11.25 39.20 14.12
N ARG A 56 12.24 40.05 14.38
CA ARG A 56 13.66 39.89 13.98
C ARG A 56 14.48 38.86 14.77
N ARG A 57 15.33 38.10 14.07
CA ARG A 57 16.79 37.95 14.33
C ARG A 57 17.49 37.07 13.26
N ARG A 58 18.57 37.61 12.69
CA ARG A 58 19.92 37.04 12.41
C ARG A 58 20.12 35.52 12.42
N ASP A 59 20.94 34.90 11.56
CA ASP A 59 21.64 35.27 10.29
C ASP A 59 21.62 33.96 9.43
N ASP A 60 22.40 33.59 8.40
CA ASP A 60 23.59 34.12 7.70
C ASP A 60 23.65 33.51 6.27
N GLY A 61 24.73 33.71 5.49
CA GLY A 61 24.79 33.32 4.08
C GLY A 61 26.14 32.83 3.50
N CYS A 62 26.05 31.78 2.67
CA CYS A 62 27.07 31.45 1.65
C CYS A 62 26.47 30.80 0.37
N VAL A 63 25.22 31.13 -0.02
CA VAL A 63 24.54 30.54 -1.20
C VAL A 63 23.98 31.63 -2.13
N LEU A 64 24.80 32.63 -2.45
CA LEU A 64 24.30 33.95 -2.82
C LEU A 64 24.10 34.18 -4.34
N MET A 65 25.00 33.71 -5.22
CA MET A 65 24.92 34.03 -6.66
C MET A 65 23.72 33.39 -7.38
N ALA A 66 23.56 32.06 -7.34
CA ALA A 66 22.44 31.39 -8.02
C ALA A 66 21.07 31.85 -7.48
N ARG A 67 20.97 32.10 -6.16
CA ARG A 67 19.76 32.64 -5.52
C ARG A 67 19.48 34.10 -5.87
N ARG A 68 20.51 34.91 -6.17
CA ARG A 68 20.38 36.28 -6.72
C ARG A 68 19.85 36.26 -8.15
N ALA A 69 20.35 35.37 -9.01
CA ALA A 69 19.90 35.25 -10.41
C ALA A 69 18.42 34.89 -10.52
N ALA A 70 17.98 33.78 -9.89
CA ALA A 70 16.57 33.38 -9.89
C ALA A 70 15.67 34.42 -9.19
N GLY A 71 16.17 35.11 -8.16
CA GLY A 71 15.47 36.21 -7.49
C GLY A 71 15.29 37.45 -8.39
N LEU A 72 16.27 37.73 -9.24
CA LEU A 72 16.22 38.83 -10.22
C LEU A 72 15.22 38.53 -11.33
N VAL A 73 15.17 37.30 -11.87
CA VAL A 73 14.18 36.89 -12.88
C VAL A 73 12.74 37.05 -12.36
N ILE A 74 12.45 36.59 -11.14
CA ILE A 74 11.09 36.70 -10.56
C ILE A 74 10.67 38.16 -10.39
N VAL A 75 11.56 39.03 -9.90
CA VAL A 75 11.26 40.47 -9.78
C VAL A 75 11.07 41.13 -11.14
N LEU A 76 11.92 40.82 -12.13
CA LEU A 76 11.75 41.33 -13.50
C LEU A 76 10.41 40.92 -14.11
N CYS A 77 9.99 39.66 -13.94
CA CYS A 77 8.67 39.21 -14.43
C CYS A 77 7.53 39.99 -13.78
N ASN A 78 7.54 40.18 -12.46
CA ASN A 78 6.51 40.98 -11.78
C ASN A 78 6.50 42.44 -12.31
N VAL A 79 7.66 43.07 -12.48
CA VAL A 79 7.78 44.46 -12.95
C VAL A 79 7.31 44.60 -14.40
N LEU A 80 7.64 43.66 -15.28
CA LEU A 80 7.16 43.65 -16.66
C LEU A 80 5.64 43.48 -16.73
N ILE A 81 5.06 42.59 -15.92
CA ILE A 81 3.60 42.41 -15.87
C ILE A 81 2.91 43.69 -15.35
N PHE A 82 3.45 44.33 -14.31
CA PHE A 82 2.96 45.62 -13.82
C PHE A 82 3.00 46.71 -14.91
N ILE A 83 4.11 46.82 -15.66
CA ILE A 83 4.26 47.77 -16.78
C ILE A 83 3.22 47.49 -17.88
N LEU A 84 2.93 46.22 -18.18
CA LEU A 84 1.92 45.84 -19.18
C LEU A 84 0.50 46.27 -18.76
N TYR A 85 0.08 46.00 -17.51
CA TYR A 85 -1.24 46.46 -17.02
C TYR A 85 -1.30 48.00 -16.89
N MET A 86 -0.20 48.66 -16.49
CA MET A 86 -0.10 50.14 -16.48
C MET A 86 -0.25 50.75 -17.87
N GLY A 87 0.53 50.28 -18.85
CA GLY A 87 0.47 50.78 -20.23
C GLY A 87 -0.89 50.56 -20.87
N PHE A 88 -1.56 49.46 -20.54
CA PHE A 88 -2.92 49.19 -20.99
C PHE A 88 -3.98 50.06 -20.29
N GLY A 89 -3.85 50.33 -18.98
CA GLY A 89 -4.71 51.30 -18.30
C GLY A 89 -4.58 52.71 -18.90
N PHE A 90 -3.37 53.06 -19.35
CA PHE A 90 -3.12 54.31 -20.08
C PHE A 90 -3.69 54.29 -21.51
N TYR A 91 -3.69 53.14 -22.19
CA TYR A 91 -4.35 52.92 -23.48
C TYR A 91 -5.88 53.03 -23.39
N GLU A 92 -6.51 52.43 -22.36
CA GLU A 92 -7.95 52.62 -22.08
C GLU A 92 -8.27 54.11 -21.88
N TYR A 93 -7.49 54.80 -21.05
CA TYR A 93 -7.66 56.24 -20.81
C TYR A 93 -7.50 57.09 -22.08
N TRP A 94 -6.49 56.80 -22.91
CA TRP A 94 -6.19 57.59 -24.10
C TRP A 94 -7.26 57.44 -25.19
N ASN A 95 -7.71 56.21 -25.45
CA ASN A 95 -8.65 55.91 -26.53
C ASN A 95 -10.11 56.11 -26.13
N PHE A 96 -10.50 55.81 -24.88
CA PHE A 96 -11.90 55.82 -24.45
C PHE A 96 -12.23 56.90 -23.41
N ARG A 97 -11.24 57.67 -22.93
CA ARG A 97 -11.39 58.72 -21.88
C ARG A 97 -11.95 58.25 -20.53
N ILE A 98 -12.27 56.97 -20.39
CA ILE A 98 -12.83 56.33 -19.22
C ILE A 98 -11.81 55.30 -18.71
N VAL A 99 -11.52 55.30 -17.41
CA VAL A 99 -10.67 54.27 -16.79
C VAL A 99 -11.59 53.31 -16.02
N SER A 100 -11.60 52.04 -16.40
CA SER A 100 -12.40 51.05 -15.68
C SER A 100 -11.80 50.76 -14.29
N PHE A 101 -12.65 50.71 -13.25
CA PHE A 101 -12.21 50.40 -11.88
C PHE A 101 -11.40 49.10 -11.80
N LYS A 102 -11.82 48.10 -12.58
CA LYS A 102 -11.14 46.81 -12.81
C LYS A 102 -9.69 46.96 -13.27
N SER A 103 -9.43 47.83 -14.25
CA SER A 103 -8.07 48.12 -14.72
C SER A 103 -7.22 48.84 -13.65
N VAL A 104 -7.81 49.75 -12.86
CA VAL A 104 -7.12 50.39 -11.72
C VAL A 104 -6.79 49.35 -10.63
N SER A 105 -7.73 48.46 -10.30
CA SER A 105 -7.56 47.38 -9.33
C SER A 105 -6.45 46.40 -9.72
N LEU A 106 -6.40 45.99 -10.99
CA LEU A 106 -5.32 45.16 -11.54
C LEU A 106 -3.97 45.86 -11.50
N VAL A 107 -3.91 47.15 -11.85
CA VAL A 107 -2.70 47.97 -11.74
C VAL A 107 -2.20 48.05 -10.30
N VAL A 108 -3.08 48.36 -9.34
CA VAL A 108 -2.73 48.49 -7.91
C VAL A 108 -2.30 47.16 -7.30
N THR A 109 -2.97 46.05 -7.64
CA THR A 109 -2.59 44.71 -7.13
C THR A 109 -1.26 44.23 -7.69
N TRP A 110 -0.94 44.48 -8.97
CA TRP A 110 0.41 44.22 -9.50
C TRP A 110 1.49 45.20 -8.99
N ALA A 111 1.14 46.45 -8.68
CA ALA A 111 2.03 47.38 -7.97
C ALA A 111 2.37 46.86 -6.57
N LEU A 112 1.39 46.31 -5.85
CA LEU A 112 1.60 45.79 -4.50
C LEU A 112 2.34 44.44 -4.53
N ALA A 113 2.05 43.57 -5.51
CA ALA A 113 2.81 42.34 -5.74
C ALA A 113 4.28 42.60 -6.14
N THR A 114 4.56 43.61 -6.97
CA THR A 114 5.94 44.02 -7.29
C THR A 114 6.68 44.56 -6.07
N VAL A 115 6.05 45.40 -5.25
CA VAL A 115 6.63 45.89 -3.98
C VAL A 115 6.92 44.73 -3.03
N VAL A 116 5.98 43.80 -2.82
CA VAL A 116 6.21 42.62 -1.95
C VAL A 116 7.31 41.71 -2.53
N ALA A 117 7.40 41.55 -3.85
CA ALA A 117 8.48 40.80 -4.50
C ALA A 117 9.85 41.50 -4.36
N LEU A 118 9.90 42.83 -4.44
CA LEU A 118 11.11 43.64 -4.22
C LEU A 118 11.57 43.55 -2.76
N CYS A 119 10.67 43.77 -1.79
CA CYS A 119 10.98 43.66 -0.36
C CYS A 119 11.43 42.23 0.01
N SER A 120 10.70 41.19 -0.42
CA SER A 120 11.10 39.80 -0.12
C SER A 120 12.38 39.37 -0.85
N ARG A 121 12.71 39.95 -2.02
CA ARG A 121 14.04 39.83 -2.63
C ARG A 121 15.12 40.53 -1.80
N TYR A 122 14.85 41.74 -1.29
CA TYR A 122 15.77 42.50 -0.45
C TYR A 122 16.11 41.74 0.84
N TYR A 123 15.11 41.26 1.58
CA TYR A 123 15.32 40.40 2.76
C TYR A 123 15.99 39.06 2.40
N ARG A 124 15.72 38.47 1.22
CA ARG A 124 16.50 37.31 0.71
C ARG A 124 17.98 37.64 0.45
N THR A 125 18.32 38.89 0.12
CA THR A 125 19.72 39.33 -0.04
C THR A 125 20.40 39.73 1.27
N LEU A 126 19.64 40.02 2.33
CA LEU A 126 20.15 40.12 3.72
C LEU A 126 20.18 38.76 4.46
N GLY A 127 19.69 37.68 3.85
CA GLY A 127 19.79 36.31 4.39
C GLY A 127 18.62 35.87 5.29
N GLU A 128 17.85 36.80 5.87
CA GLU A 128 16.85 36.51 6.93
C GLU A 128 15.71 35.56 6.49
N HIS A 129 15.40 35.43 5.19
CA HIS A 129 14.36 34.52 4.69
C HIS A 129 14.84 33.59 3.57
N LYS A 130 14.76 32.27 3.78
CA LYS A 130 15.14 31.23 2.80
C LYS A 130 14.09 30.97 1.69
N ARG A 131 12.85 31.48 1.79
CA ARG A 131 11.72 31.19 0.88
C ARG A 131 10.93 32.44 0.49
N TRP A 132 10.19 32.37 -0.61
CA TRP A 132 9.17 33.38 -0.97
C TRP A 132 7.94 33.26 -0.04
N PRO A 133 7.17 34.34 0.18
CA PRO A 133 5.92 34.26 0.94
C PRO A 133 4.93 33.31 0.28
N LEU A 134 4.44 32.29 1.01
CA LEU A 134 3.53 31.27 0.46
C LEU A 134 2.24 31.89 -0.11
N VAL A 135 1.74 32.97 0.51
CA VAL A 135 0.55 33.71 0.05
C VAL A 135 0.78 34.33 -1.33
N LEU A 136 1.97 34.89 -1.58
CA LEU A 136 2.35 35.47 -2.87
C LEU A 136 2.48 34.38 -3.96
N VAL A 137 3.06 33.23 -3.61
CA VAL A 137 3.18 32.09 -4.54
C VAL A 137 1.83 31.47 -4.86
N LEU A 138 0.93 31.37 -3.87
CA LEU A 138 -0.46 30.92 -4.09
C LEU A 138 -1.22 31.91 -4.96
N TRP A 139 -1.07 33.23 -4.73
CA TRP A 139 -1.70 34.26 -5.56
C TRP A 139 -1.22 34.19 -7.01
N TRP A 140 0.08 34.03 -7.27
CA TRP A 140 0.60 33.84 -8.64
C TRP A 140 0.00 32.59 -9.33
N VAL A 141 -0.16 31.48 -8.61
CA VAL A 141 -0.76 30.24 -9.16
C VAL A 141 -2.27 30.41 -9.41
N VAL A 142 -3.00 31.04 -8.50
CA VAL A 142 -4.44 31.33 -8.67
C VAL A 142 -4.66 32.30 -9.83
N HIS A 143 -3.87 33.37 -9.94
CA HIS A 143 -3.98 34.34 -11.03
C HIS A 143 -3.60 33.71 -12.39
N LEU A 144 -2.58 32.83 -12.43
CA LEU A 144 -2.29 32.05 -13.63
C LEU A 144 -3.48 31.18 -14.06
N VAL A 145 -4.19 30.55 -13.11
CA VAL A 145 -5.42 29.77 -13.43
C VAL A 145 -6.55 30.68 -13.92
N ILE A 146 -6.77 31.83 -13.28
CA ILE A 146 -7.80 32.81 -13.71
C ILE A 146 -7.51 33.33 -15.12
N VAL A 147 -6.28 33.78 -15.38
CA VAL A 147 -5.84 34.24 -16.72
C VAL A 147 -5.99 33.13 -17.76
N LEU A 148 -5.59 31.90 -17.44
CA LEU A 148 -5.74 30.76 -18.36
C LEU A 148 -7.21 30.43 -18.66
N VAL A 149 -8.09 30.50 -17.64
CA VAL A 149 -9.55 30.36 -17.81
C VAL A 149 -10.11 31.49 -18.67
N CYS A 150 -9.89 32.76 -18.32
CA CYS A 150 -10.38 33.91 -19.09
C CYS A 150 -9.89 33.88 -20.55
N VAL A 151 -8.60 33.62 -20.78
CA VAL A 151 -8.04 33.46 -22.14
C VAL A 151 -8.72 32.32 -22.89
N SER A 152 -8.95 31.16 -22.26
CA SER A 152 -9.68 30.05 -22.89
C SER A 152 -11.14 30.38 -23.18
N VAL A 153 -11.81 31.16 -22.33
CA VAL A 153 -13.21 31.58 -22.49
C VAL A 153 -13.36 32.61 -23.60
N TYR A 154 -12.48 33.61 -23.67
CA TYR A 154 -12.43 34.59 -24.77
C TYR A 154 -12.13 33.90 -26.12
N LEU A 155 -11.21 32.92 -26.13
CA LEU A 155 -10.99 32.08 -27.30
C LEU A 155 -12.28 31.32 -27.65
N LEU A 156 -12.95 30.68 -26.69
CA LEU A 156 -14.20 29.96 -26.95
C LEU A 156 -15.32 30.85 -27.51
N THR A 157 -15.55 32.05 -26.96
CA THR A 157 -16.62 32.94 -27.45
C THR A 157 -16.29 33.53 -28.82
N HIS A 158 -15.09 34.10 -29.00
CA HIS A 158 -14.69 34.75 -30.25
C HIS A 158 -14.49 33.75 -31.42
N LEU A 159 -14.24 32.46 -31.15
CA LEU A 159 -14.03 31.44 -32.19
C LEU A 159 -15.25 30.58 -32.52
N SER A 160 -16.32 30.61 -31.72
CA SER A 160 -17.50 29.74 -31.93
C SER A 160 -18.80 30.45 -32.27
N SER A 161 -18.87 31.78 -32.08
CA SER A 161 -20.11 32.58 -32.13
C SER A 161 -21.28 31.99 -31.32
N ILE A 162 -20.99 31.23 -30.27
CA ILE A 162 -21.98 30.74 -29.30
C ILE A 162 -22.00 31.72 -28.13
N GLY A 163 -23.17 32.31 -27.88
CA GLY A 163 -23.40 33.11 -26.68
C GLY A 163 -23.40 32.24 -25.43
N LEU A 164 -22.27 32.22 -24.71
CA LEU A 164 -22.28 31.84 -23.30
C LEU A 164 -22.95 32.97 -22.48
N PRO A 165 -23.62 32.67 -21.36
CA PRO A 165 -24.09 33.70 -20.44
C PRO A 165 -22.89 34.47 -19.86
N HIS A 166 -23.01 35.80 -19.69
CA HIS A 166 -21.95 36.76 -19.31
C HIS A 166 -21.39 36.61 -17.87
N ILE A 167 -21.44 35.42 -17.29
CA ILE A 167 -21.02 35.10 -15.90
C ILE A 167 -19.49 35.13 -15.72
N LEU A 168 -18.72 35.22 -16.82
CA LEU A 168 -17.26 35.22 -16.81
C LEU A 168 -16.70 36.47 -17.52
N PRO A 169 -15.68 37.14 -16.95
CA PRO A 169 -15.16 38.39 -17.48
C PRO A 169 -14.35 38.17 -18.76
N GLU A 170 -14.52 39.09 -19.72
CA GLU A 170 -13.78 39.10 -20.98
C GLU A 170 -12.27 39.27 -20.77
N ALA A 171 -11.46 38.42 -21.41
CA ALA A 171 -10.01 38.56 -21.39
C ALA A 171 -9.56 39.74 -22.24
N LYS A 172 -8.69 40.58 -21.68
CA LYS A 172 -8.13 41.75 -22.37
C LYS A 172 -6.81 41.37 -23.06
N ALA A 173 -6.38 42.18 -24.02
CA ALA A 173 -5.14 41.92 -24.78
C ALA A 173 -3.89 41.75 -23.88
N VAL A 174 -3.88 42.35 -22.68
CA VAL A 174 -2.81 42.18 -21.68
C VAL A 174 -2.72 40.75 -21.17
N ASP A 175 -3.85 40.07 -20.98
CA ASP A 175 -3.89 38.75 -20.35
C ASP A 175 -3.24 37.69 -21.24
N PHE A 176 -3.28 37.88 -22.57
CA PHE A 176 -2.52 37.10 -23.55
C PHE A 176 -1.01 37.39 -23.48
N VAL A 177 -0.60 38.64 -23.31
CA VAL A 177 0.82 39.05 -23.27
C VAL A 177 1.47 38.75 -21.90
N SER A 178 0.69 38.74 -20.82
CA SER A 178 1.17 38.46 -19.47
C SER A 178 1.28 36.95 -19.18
N LEU A 179 0.46 36.09 -19.82
CA LEU A 179 0.43 34.64 -19.59
C LEU A 179 1.83 33.96 -19.66
N PRO A 180 2.69 34.20 -20.67
CA PRO A 180 4.04 33.61 -20.71
C PRO A 180 4.91 34.05 -19.52
N LEU A 181 4.76 35.30 -19.07
CA LEU A 181 5.47 35.83 -17.92
C LEU A 181 4.94 35.19 -16.62
N LEU A 182 3.63 35.01 -16.44
CA LEU A 182 3.06 34.29 -15.29
C LEU A 182 3.50 32.82 -15.23
N VAL A 183 3.58 32.12 -16.38
CA VAL A 183 4.09 30.74 -16.44
C VAL A 183 5.55 30.67 -16.01
N LEU A 184 6.41 31.55 -16.55
CA LEU A 184 7.83 31.62 -16.18
C LEU A 184 8.01 31.96 -14.69
N LEU A 185 7.17 32.86 -14.16
CA LEU A 185 7.17 33.30 -12.78
C LEU A 185 6.76 32.14 -11.84
N CYS A 186 5.67 31.44 -12.12
CA CYS A 186 5.21 30.27 -11.35
C CYS A 186 6.23 29.11 -11.38
N PHE A 187 6.86 28.86 -12.53
CA PHE A 187 7.92 27.86 -12.66
C PHE A 187 9.15 28.21 -11.79
N ASN A 188 9.63 29.45 -11.85
CA ASN A 188 10.75 29.88 -11.02
C ASN A 188 10.40 29.95 -9.52
N ALA A 189 9.18 30.35 -9.16
CA ALA A 189 8.72 30.39 -7.78
C ALA A 189 8.65 28.99 -7.14
N THR A 190 8.13 28.01 -7.88
CA THR A 190 8.09 26.60 -7.43
C THR A 190 9.48 25.97 -7.39
N TYR A 191 10.31 26.15 -8.42
CA TYR A 191 11.71 25.70 -8.44
C TYR A 191 12.53 26.27 -7.27
N ALA A 192 12.44 27.58 -7.02
CA ALA A 192 13.11 28.24 -5.90
C ALA A 192 12.61 27.80 -4.52
N CYS A 193 11.41 27.20 -4.43
CA CYS A 193 10.89 26.60 -3.19
C CYS A 193 11.41 25.15 -3.02
N CYS A 194 11.54 24.39 -4.11
CA CYS A 194 12.13 23.05 -4.11
C CYS A 194 13.62 23.04 -3.73
N CYS A 195 14.40 24.03 -4.18
CA CYS A 195 15.83 24.16 -3.88
C CYS A 195 16.14 24.80 -2.50
N ALA A 196 15.15 24.87 -1.60
CA ALA A 196 15.27 25.44 -0.25
C ALA A 196 15.33 24.35 0.84
N ARG A 197 16.31 23.44 0.69
CA ARG A 197 16.89 22.59 1.75
C ARG A 197 18.27 23.12 2.14
N ASP A 198 18.80 22.68 3.27
CA ASP A 198 19.92 23.32 3.95
C ASP A 198 21.30 22.90 3.40
N PRO A 199 22.27 23.82 3.30
CA PRO A 199 23.61 23.57 2.78
C PRO A 199 24.57 23.06 3.89
N SER A 200 24.14 22.07 4.67
CA SER A 200 24.99 21.39 5.66
C SER A 200 25.81 20.23 5.09
N ASP A 201 25.52 19.84 3.85
CA ASP A 201 25.94 18.57 3.24
C ASP A 201 26.99 18.78 2.12
N LEU A 202 27.70 19.92 2.11
CA LEU A 202 28.57 20.36 1.00
C LEU A 202 29.87 21.04 1.46
N ASP A 203 30.55 20.43 2.43
CA ASP A 203 31.97 20.64 2.72
C ASP A 203 32.61 19.31 3.19
N ILE A 204 32.65 18.32 2.29
CA ILE A 204 33.43 17.08 2.47
C ILE A 204 34.71 17.21 1.63
N PRO A 205 35.91 17.20 2.24
CA PRO A 205 37.17 17.23 1.49
C PRO A 205 37.36 15.92 0.72
N LEU A 206 38.04 16.00 -0.42
CA LEU A 206 38.05 14.99 -1.51
C LEU A 206 38.63 13.59 -1.19
N LEU A 207 38.97 13.29 0.07
CA LEU A 207 39.50 12.00 0.54
C LEU A 207 39.07 11.71 1.99
N ARG A 208 38.08 10.83 2.19
CA ARG A 208 37.92 10.03 3.42
C ARG A 208 37.08 8.77 3.19
N GLU A 209 37.17 7.80 4.10
CA GLU A 209 36.61 6.44 3.96
C GLU A 209 35.06 6.40 3.90
N GLU A 210 34.50 5.43 3.16
CA GLU A 210 33.07 5.41 2.77
C GLU A 210 32.10 4.78 3.81
N ASP A 211 32.59 4.18 4.89
CA ASP A 211 31.82 3.16 5.63
C ASP A 211 30.85 3.68 6.73
N ASP A 212 31.05 4.86 7.34
CA ASP A 212 30.30 5.26 8.55
C ASP A 212 29.17 6.31 8.34
N GLU A 213 29.25 7.21 7.36
CA GLU A 213 28.37 8.40 7.34
C GLU A 213 26.92 8.11 6.89
N PHE A 214 26.65 6.94 6.31
CA PHE A 214 25.30 6.58 5.83
C PHE A 214 24.27 6.32 6.96
N LEU A 215 24.73 6.15 8.21
CA LEU A 215 23.89 5.83 9.37
C LEU A 215 22.92 6.95 9.83
N CYS A 216 23.14 8.21 9.42
CA CYS A 216 22.48 9.37 10.04
C CYS A 216 21.30 10.02 9.28
N LYS A 217 20.86 9.51 8.12
CA LYS A 217 19.67 10.04 7.41
C LYS A 217 18.60 8.98 7.14
N ASN A 218 18.08 8.40 8.22
CA ASN A 218 16.93 7.47 8.30
C ASN A 218 15.57 8.01 7.78
N ILE A 219 15.55 9.07 6.97
CA ILE A 219 14.33 9.65 6.41
C ILE A 219 14.07 9.03 5.03
N SER A 220 13.04 8.20 4.92
CA SER A 220 12.69 7.57 3.63
C SER A 220 12.60 8.60 2.50
N THR A 221 13.20 8.28 1.35
CA THR A 221 13.21 9.12 0.15
C THR A 221 11.79 9.41 -0.33
N PHE A 222 10.88 8.44 -0.16
CA PHE A 222 9.45 8.63 -0.41
C PHE A 222 8.82 9.65 0.54
N ALA A 223 8.99 9.58 1.87
CA ALA A 223 8.36 10.55 2.78
C ALA A 223 8.87 11.97 2.52
N SER A 224 10.19 12.12 2.36
CA SER A 224 10.91 13.38 2.18
C SER A 224 10.76 14.04 0.80
N ALA A 225 10.18 13.35 -0.19
CA ALA A 225 9.92 13.87 -1.53
C ALA A 225 8.77 14.89 -1.59
N GLY A 226 8.92 15.91 -2.44
CA GLY A 226 7.85 16.86 -2.75
C GLY A 226 6.71 16.24 -3.59
N VAL A 227 5.56 16.90 -3.62
CA VAL A 227 4.34 16.39 -4.28
C VAL A 227 4.57 16.01 -5.75
N LEU A 228 5.24 16.87 -6.53
CA LEU A 228 5.55 16.58 -7.93
C LEU A 228 6.43 15.32 -8.08
N SER A 229 7.44 15.14 -7.23
CA SER A 229 8.32 13.96 -7.23
C SER A 229 7.57 12.67 -6.86
N LYS A 230 6.56 12.76 -5.97
CA LYS A 230 5.65 11.65 -5.66
C LYS A 230 4.71 11.32 -6.84
N ILE A 231 4.25 12.33 -7.57
CA ILE A 231 3.40 12.16 -8.77
C ILE A 231 4.17 11.51 -9.92
N THR A 232 5.42 11.92 -10.16
CA THR A 232 6.26 11.46 -11.27
C THR A 232 7.22 10.31 -10.92
N PHE A 233 7.20 9.82 -9.67
CA PHE A 233 8.10 8.79 -9.14
C PHE A 233 9.60 9.12 -9.18
N HIS A 234 9.96 10.39 -9.38
CA HIS A 234 11.36 10.83 -9.53
C HIS A 234 12.26 10.49 -8.31
N TRP A 235 11.66 10.30 -7.13
CA TRP A 235 12.36 9.84 -5.91
C TRP A 235 13.04 8.47 -6.03
N LEU A 236 12.68 7.64 -7.03
CA LEU A 236 13.36 6.38 -7.33
C LEU A 236 14.61 6.53 -8.21
N ASN A 237 14.82 7.67 -8.87
CA ASN A 237 15.87 7.82 -9.88
C ASN A 237 17.28 7.63 -9.32
N GLN A 238 17.53 8.01 -8.06
CA GLN A 238 18.83 7.76 -7.40
C GLN A 238 19.12 6.26 -7.24
N LEU A 239 18.11 5.45 -6.93
CA LEU A 239 18.24 4.00 -6.81
C LEU A 239 18.47 3.36 -8.19
N PHE A 240 17.77 3.82 -9.23
CA PHE A 240 17.97 3.35 -10.60
C PHE A 240 19.33 3.77 -11.19
N GLN A 241 19.85 4.96 -10.84
CA GLN A 241 21.19 5.40 -11.22
C GLN A 241 22.27 4.54 -10.54
N ARG A 242 22.17 4.30 -9.22
CA ARG A 242 23.07 3.38 -8.50
C ARG A 242 23.01 1.97 -9.11
N GLY A 243 21.80 1.43 -9.31
CA GLY A 243 21.57 0.10 -9.89
C GLY A 243 21.97 -0.07 -11.37
N ARG A 244 22.30 1.02 -12.07
CA ARG A 244 22.90 1.00 -13.41
C ARG A 244 24.43 0.94 -13.36
N ILE A 245 25.04 1.44 -12.29
CA ILE A 245 26.50 1.53 -12.10
C ILE A 245 27.02 0.29 -11.37
N GLN A 246 26.32 -0.13 -10.32
CA GLN A 246 26.70 -1.28 -9.48
C GLN A 246 25.50 -2.15 -9.14
N LYS A 247 25.79 -3.39 -8.74
CA LYS A 247 24.79 -4.33 -8.21
C LYS A 247 24.17 -3.75 -6.95
N LEU A 248 22.84 -3.69 -6.88
CA LEU A 248 22.14 -3.24 -5.67
C LEU A 248 22.22 -4.29 -4.56
N GLU A 249 22.40 -3.81 -3.33
CA GLU A 249 22.42 -4.61 -2.11
C GLU A 249 21.43 -4.05 -1.08
N LEU A 250 21.18 -4.76 0.02
CA LEU A 250 20.11 -4.41 0.96
C LEU A 250 20.27 -3.00 1.55
N HIS A 251 21.51 -2.58 1.88
CA HIS A 251 21.81 -1.24 2.41
C HIS A 251 21.57 -0.10 1.40
N HIS A 252 21.48 -0.41 0.09
CA HIS A 252 21.15 0.58 -0.94
C HIS A 252 19.65 0.91 -1.00
N ILE A 253 18.78 0.07 -0.43
CA ILE A 253 17.33 0.19 -0.55
C ILE A 253 16.82 1.22 0.49
N PRO A 254 16.08 2.27 0.08
CA PRO A 254 15.56 3.27 1.02
C PRO A 254 14.67 2.65 2.11
N PRO A 255 14.76 3.10 3.36
CA PRO A 255 13.95 2.57 4.46
C PRO A 255 12.45 2.83 4.24
N ILE A 256 11.62 1.95 4.80
CA ILE A 256 10.16 2.04 4.70
C ILE A 256 9.66 3.28 5.48
N PRO A 257 8.72 4.09 4.95
CA PRO A 257 8.11 5.19 5.71
C PRO A 257 7.41 4.68 6.97
N GLN A 258 7.48 5.41 8.09
CA GLN A 258 6.82 5.03 9.35
C GLN A 258 5.35 4.60 9.17
N SER A 259 4.58 5.38 8.40
CA SER A 259 3.16 5.12 8.09
C SER A 259 2.87 3.86 7.25
N GLU A 260 3.90 3.10 6.85
CA GLU A 260 3.79 1.80 6.17
C GLU A 260 4.51 0.68 6.95
N THR A 261 4.97 0.96 8.18
CA THR A 261 5.56 -0.05 9.07
C THR A 261 4.51 -1.02 9.60
N ALA A 262 4.94 -2.24 9.96
CA ALA A 262 4.04 -3.26 10.50
C ALA A 262 3.38 -2.83 11.83
N ASN A 263 4.06 -2.02 12.64
CA ASN A 263 3.54 -1.50 13.91
C ASN A 263 2.38 -0.51 13.69
N ASP A 264 2.56 0.49 12.83
CA ASP A 264 1.52 1.47 12.48
C ASP A 264 0.36 0.82 11.72
N ALA A 265 0.64 -0.16 10.87
CA ALA A 265 -0.38 -0.94 10.18
C ALA A 265 -1.25 -1.76 11.17
N SER A 266 -0.61 -2.43 12.13
CA SER A 266 -1.31 -3.24 13.15
C SER A 266 -2.09 -2.37 14.13
N SER A 267 -1.54 -1.22 14.56
CA SER A 267 -2.21 -0.34 15.52
C SER A 267 -3.49 0.27 14.97
N LEU A 268 -3.51 0.70 13.69
CA LEU A 268 -4.73 1.18 13.00
C LEU A 268 -5.80 0.08 12.89
N LEU A 269 -5.40 -1.18 12.68
CA LEU A 269 -6.32 -2.31 12.62
C LEU A 269 -6.86 -2.69 14.02
N GLU A 270 -6.01 -2.67 15.04
CA GLU A 270 -6.36 -2.91 16.45
C GLU A 270 -7.27 -1.81 17.01
N GLU A 271 -7.03 -0.54 16.67
CA GLU A 271 -7.92 0.58 17.00
C GLU A 271 -9.30 0.40 16.34
N SER A 272 -9.32 0.03 15.06
CA SER A 272 -10.56 -0.23 14.31
C SER A 272 -11.34 -1.42 14.86
N LEU A 273 -10.65 -2.47 15.33
CA LEU A 273 -11.26 -3.62 16.00
C LEU A 273 -11.79 -3.25 17.39
N GLY A 274 -11.04 -2.44 18.15
CA GLY A 274 -11.42 -1.96 19.48
C GLY A 274 -12.68 -1.09 19.47
N LYS A 275 -12.86 -0.26 18.44
CA LYS A 275 -14.05 0.60 18.25
C LYS A 275 -15.34 -0.16 17.92
N GLN A 276 -15.26 -1.39 17.43
CA GLN A 276 -16.43 -2.19 17.01
C GLN A 276 -16.87 -3.25 18.04
N LYS A 277 -16.37 -3.21 19.29
CA LYS A 277 -16.60 -4.26 20.32
C LYS A 277 -18.07 -4.63 20.63
N THR A 278 -19.04 -3.83 20.21
CA THR A 278 -20.48 -4.16 20.31
C THR A 278 -20.94 -5.00 19.11
N GLU A 279 -21.08 -6.31 19.36
CA GLU A 279 -21.67 -7.35 18.51
C GLU A 279 -20.99 -7.70 17.17
N ALA A 280 -20.81 -9.01 16.97
CA ALA A 280 -20.62 -9.69 15.67
C ALA A 280 -19.67 -9.01 14.65
N THR A 281 -18.56 -8.41 15.09
CA THR A 281 -17.60 -7.69 14.25
C THR A 281 -17.19 -8.50 13.02
N SER A 282 -17.55 -8.03 11.82
CA SER A 282 -17.11 -8.67 10.59
C SER A 282 -15.78 -8.08 10.13
N LEU A 283 -14.80 -8.96 9.91
CA LEU A 283 -13.43 -8.60 9.56
C LEU A 283 -13.33 -7.65 8.34
N PRO A 284 -14.17 -7.77 7.27
CA PRO A 284 -14.20 -6.78 6.19
C PRO A 284 -14.46 -5.34 6.65
N LYS A 285 -15.41 -5.13 7.59
CA LYS A 285 -15.74 -3.77 8.08
C LYS A 285 -14.58 -3.15 8.84
N VAL A 286 -13.86 -3.96 9.62
CA VAL A 286 -12.67 -3.53 10.38
C VAL A 286 -11.54 -3.14 9.44
N ILE A 287 -11.23 -3.99 8.44
CA ILE A 287 -10.20 -3.72 7.42
C ILE A 287 -10.54 -2.46 6.62
N ILE A 288 -11.77 -2.34 6.10
CA ILE A 288 -12.20 -1.19 5.28
C ILE A 288 -12.14 0.10 6.09
N HIS A 289 -12.54 0.09 7.37
CA HIS A 289 -12.46 1.27 8.24
C HIS A 289 -11.01 1.73 8.45
N ALA A 290 -10.09 0.79 8.72
CA ALA A 290 -8.67 1.09 8.96
C ALA A 290 -7.99 1.75 7.74
N VAL A 291 -8.41 1.44 6.51
CA VAL A 291 -7.80 2.00 5.28
C VAL A 291 -8.67 3.02 4.53
N TRP A 292 -9.86 3.36 5.04
CA TRP A 292 -10.88 4.14 4.32
C TRP A 292 -10.35 5.43 3.69
N LYS A 293 -9.55 6.22 4.42
CA LYS A 293 -8.95 7.48 3.92
C LYS A 293 -8.06 7.27 2.70
N SER A 294 -7.26 6.19 2.70
CA SER A 294 -6.41 5.84 1.55
C SER A 294 -7.26 5.26 0.40
N LEU A 295 -8.27 4.44 0.71
CA LEU A 295 -9.15 3.81 -0.27
C LEU A 295 -10.02 4.82 -1.03
N ALA A 296 -10.53 5.85 -0.35
CA ALA A 296 -11.33 6.92 -0.96
C ALA A 296 -10.49 7.77 -1.93
N LEU A 297 -9.25 8.14 -1.55
CA LEU A 297 -8.31 8.82 -2.45
C LEU A 297 -7.96 7.95 -3.67
N ASN A 298 -7.79 6.65 -3.46
CA ASN A 298 -7.51 5.69 -4.53
C ASN A 298 -8.70 5.54 -5.51
N ALA A 299 -9.93 5.55 -4.99
CA ALA A 299 -11.15 5.55 -5.80
C ALA A 299 -11.27 6.82 -6.65
N ALA A 300 -10.90 7.99 -6.11
CA ALA A 300 -10.90 9.24 -6.86
C ALA A 300 -9.93 9.19 -8.06
N PHE A 301 -8.70 8.71 -7.89
CA PHE A 301 -7.77 8.50 -9.01
C PHE A 301 -8.31 7.51 -10.05
N ALA A 302 -8.91 6.39 -9.61
CA ALA A 302 -9.47 5.37 -10.49
C ALA A 302 -10.68 5.90 -11.31
N GLY A 303 -11.51 6.75 -10.71
CA GLY A 303 -12.63 7.43 -11.37
C GLY A 303 -12.18 8.48 -12.37
N VAL A 304 -11.25 9.37 -12.00
CA VAL A 304 -10.70 10.39 -12.91
C VAL A 304 -9.99 9.74 -14.10
N ASN A 305 -9.23 8.66 -13.88
CA ASN A 305 -8.63 7.86 -14.96
C ASN A 305 -9.68 7.36 -15.96
N THR A 306 -10.79 6.83 -15.45
CA THR A 306 -11.87 6.27 -16.28
C THR A 306 -12.63 7.35 -17.06
N ILE A 307 -12.81 8.55 -16.49
CA ILE A 307 -13.36 9.68 -17.25
C ILE A 307 -12.37 10.11 -18.35
N ALA A 308 -11.08 10.25 -18.01
CA ALA A 308 -10.05 10.73 -18.92
C ALA A 308 -9.82 9.81 -20.13
N SER A 309 -9.88 8.48 -19.96
CA SER A 309 -9.71 7.54 -21.08
C SER A 309 -10.85 7.62 -22.11
N TYR A 310 -12.09 7.89 -21.65
CA TYR A 310 -13.29 8.01 -22.49
C TYR A 310 -13.43 9.36 -23.21
N ILE A 311 -12.69 10.41 -22.80
CA ILE A 311 -12.61 11.68 -23.54
C ILE A 311 -12.09 11.46 -24.96
N GLY A 312 -11.15 10.53 -25.16
CA GLY A 312 -10.59 10.20 -26.48
C GLY A 312 -11.66 9.79 -27.51
N PRO A 313 -12.39 8.67 -27.30
CA PRO A 313 -13.50 8.27 -28.17
C PRO A 313 -14.58 9.34 -28.34
N PHE A 314 -14.92 10.08 -27.29
CA PHE A 314 -15.94 11.15 -27.36
C PHE A 314 -15.55 12.29 -28.32
N LEU A 315 -14.26 12.65 -28.39
CA LEU A 315 -13.76 13.75 -29.22
C LEU A 315 -13.38 13.34 -30.65
N ILE A 316 -13.16 12.05 -30.93
CA ILE A 316 -12.79 11.56 -32.28
C ILE A 316 -13.79 12.01 -33.36
N THR A 317 -15.10 11.99 -33.08
CA THR A 317 -16.11 12.41 -34.06
C THR A 317 -15.92 13.88 -34.47
N ASN A 318 -15.70 14.77 -33.48
CA ASN A 318 -15.47 16.20 -33.70
C ASN A 318 -14.14 16.47 -34.43
N PHE A 319 -13.10 15.66 -34.13
CA PHE A 319 -11.77 15.82 -34.72
C PHE A 319 -11.76 15.41 -36.19
N VAL A 320 -12.46 14.32 -36.52
CA VAL A 320 -12.61 13.87 -37.91
C VAL A 320 -13.54 14.78 -38.70
N SER A 321 -14.61 15.35 -38.11
CA SER A 321 -15.44 16.34 -38.81
C SER A 321 -14.66 17.63 -39.10
N PHE A 322 -13.84 18.12 -38.17
CA PHE A 322 -12.96 19.26 -38.38
C PHE A 322 -11.94 19.01 -39.51
N LEU A 323 -11.26 17.85 -39.51
CA LEU A 323 -10.33 17.49 -40.59
C LEU A 323 -11.00 17.22 -41.95
N SER A 324 -12.31 16.96 -41.97
CA SER A 324 -13.08 16.76 -43.20
C SER A 324 -13.72 18.06 -43.73
N GLY A 325 -13.74 19.13 -42.93
CA GLY A 325 -14.32 20.42 -43.28
C GLY A 325 -13.39 21.24 -44.17
N LYS A 326 -13.93 21.83 -45.23
CA LYS A 326 -13.28 22.99 -45.84
C LYS A 326 -13.51 24.18 -44.91
N HIS A 327 -12.44 24.71 -44.35
CA HIS A 327 -12.48 25.72 -43.31
C HIS A 327 -11.61 26.93 -43.64
N ASP A 328 -12.14 28.13 -43.41
CA ASP A 328 -11.39 29.38 -43.50
C ASP A 328 -10.44 29.56 -42.31
N HIS A 329 -9.58 30.59 -42.40
CA HIS A 329 -8.51 30.89 -41.45
C HIS A 329 -8.94 31.12 -39.98
N SER A 330 -10.23 31.18 -39.66
CA SER A 330 -10.73 31.23 -38.28
C SER A 330 -10.70 29.86 -37.57
N SER A 331 -10.77 28.75 -38.30
CA SER A 331 -11.09 27.45 -37.71
C SER A 331 -9.90 26.71 -37.08
N TYR A 332 -8.66 27.03 -37.43
CA TYR A 332 -7.48 26.28 -36.95
C TYR A 332 -7.36 26.27 -35.42
N HIS A 333 -7.85 27.32 -34.75
CA HIS A 333 -7.91 27.39 -33.29
C HIS A 333 -8.83 26.33 -32.68
N TYR A 334 -9.95 25.96 -33.32
CA TYR A 334 -10.83 24.88 -32.86
C TYR A 334 -10.09 23.53 -32.88
N GLY A 335 -9.35 23.26 -33.96
CA GLY A 335 -8.46 22.09 -34.06
C GLY A 335 -7.37 22.07 -32.98
N LEU A 336 -6.75 23.24 -32.69
CA LEU A 336 -5.78 23.37 -31.61
C LEU A 336 -6.38 23.09 -30.23
N VAL A 337 -7.54 23.68 -29.90
CA VAL A 337 -8.26 23.42 -28.65
C VAL A 337 -8.57 21.93 -28.50
N LEU A 338 -9.06 21.30 -29.57
CA LEU A 338 -9.43 19.88 -29.57
C LEU A 338 -8.22 18.96 -29.37
N ALA A 339 -7.08 19.29 -29.98
CA ALA A 339 -5.80 18.61 -29.76
C ALA A 339 -5.25 18.85 -28.34
N SER A 340 -5.36 20.08 -27.80
CA SER A 340 -4.95 20.39 -26.43
C SER A 340 -5.77 19.63 -25.38
N VAL A 341 -7.10 19.55 -25.55
CA VAL A 341 -7.97 18.75 -24.64
C VAL A 341 -7.60 17.27 -24.72
N PHE A 342 -7.32 16.72 -25.90
CA PHE A 342 -6.87 15.33 -26.05
C PHE A 342 -5.52 15.07 -25.35
N LEU A 343 -4.54 15.99 -25.52
CA LEU A 343 -3.24 15.91 -24.85
C LEU A 343 -3.36 15.98 -23.32
N VAL A 344 -4.18 16.91 -22.81
CA VAL A 344 -4.45 17.05 -21.36
C VAL A 344 -5.16 15.79 -20.83
N ALA A 345 -6.18 15.28 -21.51
CA ALA A 345 -6.89 14.06 -21.12
C ALA A 345 -5.94 12.85 -21.05
N LYS A 346 -5.13 12.61 -22.08
CA LYS A 346 -4.13 11.54 -22.07
C LYS A 346 -3.04 11.73 -21.01
N THR A 347 -2.66 12.96 -20.68
CA THR A 347 -1.74 13.25 -19.58
C THR A 347 -2.38 12.92 -18.22
N VAL A 348 -3.63 13.32 -18.00
CA VAL A 348 -4.39 13.05 -16.77
C VAL A 348 -4.63 11.55 -16.57
N GLU A 349 -5.07 10.83 -17.60
CA GLU A 349 -5.19 9.36 -17.61
C GLU A 349 -3.86 8.72 -17.20
N SER A 350 -2.76 9.03 -17.90
CA SER A 350 -1.45 8.42 -17.63
C SER A 350 -0.92 8.70 -16.22
N LEU A 351 -1.18 9.88 -15.65
CA LEU A 351 -0.78 10.21 -14.27
C LEU A 351 -1.68 9.51 -13.24
N THR A 352 -3.01 9.58 -13.42
CA THR A 352 -3.98 9.02 -12.45
C THR A 352 -3.98 7.49 -12.44
N GLN A 353 -3.75 6.82 -13.58
CA GLN A 353 -3.52 5.37 -13.65
C GLN A 353 -2.36 4.94 -12.75
N ARG A 354 -1.19 5.60 -12.85
CA ARG A 354 0.00 5.25 -12.06
C ARG A 354 -0.22 5.48 -10.57
N GLN A 355 -0.88 6.57 -10.19
CA GLN A 355 -1.20 6.87 -8.79
C GLN A 355 -2.24 5.89 -8.22
N TRP A 356 -3.25 5.50 -8.99
CA TRP A 356 -4.22 4.45 -8.61
C TRP A 356 -3.54 3.09 -8.39
N TYR A 357 -2.70 2.64 -9.32
CA TYR A 357 -2.04 1.33 -9.18
C TYR A 357 -1.04 1.32 -8.01
N PHE A 358 -0.29 2.40 -7.80
CA PHE A 358 0.62 2.54 -6.65
C PHE A 358 -0.11 2.66 -5.31
N GLY A 359 -1.23 3.40 -5.27
CA GLY A 359 -2.09 3.52 -4.09
C GLY A 359 -2.73 2.18 -3.70
N ALA A 360 -3.27 1.44 -4.68
CA ALA A 360 -3.83 0.11 -4.49
C ALA A 360 -2.81 -0.88 -3.89
N ASN A 361 -1.60 -0.95 -4.46
CA ASN A 361 -0.51 -1.79 -3.95
C ASN A 361 -0.14 -1.44 -2.50
N ARG A 362 -0.01 -0.15 -2.16
CA ARG A 362 0.31 0.29 -0.79
C ARG A 362 -0.77 -0.08 0.21
N ILE A 363 -2.06 0.06 -0.15
CA ILE A 363 -3.16 -0.37 0.72
C ILE A 363 -3.12 -1.88 0.94
N GLY A 364 -2.92 -2.67 -0.12
CA GLY A 364 -2.79 -4.12 -0.04
C GLY A 364 -1.63 -4.56 0.88
N ILE A 365 -0.44 -3.98 0.71
CA ILE A 365 0.73 -4.24 1.55
C ILE A 365 0.46 -3.87 3.01
N ARG A 366 -0.15 -2.70 3.30
CA ARG A 366 -0.47 -2.29 4.68
C ARG A 366 -1.45 -3.25 5.35
N VAL A 367 -2.50 -3.68 4.65
CA VAL A 367 -3.45 -4.68 5.16
C VAL A 367 -2.77 -6.03 5.38
N ARG A 368 -1.89 -6.46 4.45
CA ARG A 368 -1.09 -7.68 4.57
C ARG A 368 -0.24 -7.66 5.85
N SER A 369 0.52 -6.59 6.08
CA SER A 369 1.34 -6.43 7.30
C SER A 369 0.50 -6.38 8.58
N ALA A 370 -0.62 -5.66 8.58
CA ALA A 370 -1.51 -5.58 9.74
C ALA A 370 -2.12 -6.94 10.12
N LEU A 371 -2.57 -7.72 9.12
CA LEU A 371 -3.13 -9.05 9.35
C LEU A 371 -2.06 -10.07 9.78
N THR A 372 -0.85 -10.01 9.22
CA THR A 372 0.27 -10.86 9.67
C THR A 372 0.63 -10.61 11.13
N VAL A 373 0.74 -9.35 11.56
CA VAL A 373 1.02 -9.02 12.98
C VAL A 373 -0.14 -9.44 13.88
N LEU A 374 -1.40 -9.21 13.47
CA LEU A 374 -2.56 -9.64 14.24
C LEU A 374 -2.61 -11.17 14.41
N ILE A 375 -2.39 -11.94 13.35
CA ILE A 375 -2.36 -13.40 13.41
C ILE A 375 -1.19 -13.90 14.25
N TYR A 376 -0.01 -13.28 14.14
CA TYR A 376 1.17 -13.64 14.93
C TYR A 376 0.98 -13.35 16.43
N LYS A 377 0.47 -12.15 16.78
CA LYS A 377 0.10 -11.82 18.17
C LYS A 377 -0.91 -12.81 18.76
N ARG A 378 -1.88 -13.26 17.94
CA ARG A 378 -2.91 -14.22 18.35
C ARG A 378 -2.38 -15.64 18.46
N SER A 379 -1.53 -16.11 17.53
CA SER A 379 -0.93 -17.45 17.63
C SER A 379 -0.03 -17.61 18.86
N MET A 380 0.63 -16.55 19.31
CA MET A 380 1.40 -16.50 20.57
C MET A 380 0.54 -16.37 21.84
N ALA A 381 -0.78 -16.11 21.71
CA ALA A 381 -1.71 -16.03 22.84
C ALA A 381 -2.46 -17.35 23.13
N ILE A 382 -2.44 -18.29 22.19
CA ILE A 382 -3.15 -19.58 22.30
C ILE A 382 -2.38 -20.53 23.23
N LYS A 383 -2.87 -20.67 24.48
CA LYS A 383 -2.25 -21.48 25.56
C LYS A 383 -2.53 -22.99 25.54
N PHE A 384 -3.23 -23.50 24.53
CA PHE A 384 -3.66 -24.91 24.45
C PHE A 384 -3.48 -25.44 23.02
N ALA A 385 -3.72 -26.73 22.79
CA ALA A 385 -3.75 -27.31 21.44
C ALA A 385 -4.55 -26.42 20.46
N GLY A 386 -3.84 -25.80 19.52
CA GLY A 386 -4.37 -24.84 18.55
C GLY A 386 -4.39 -25.40 17.14
N PRO A 387 -4.73 -24.57 16.13
CA PRO A 387 -4.53 -24.93 14.73
C PRO A 387 -3.06 -25.32 14.49
N SER A 388 -2.83 -26.36 13.68
CA SER A 388 -1.46 -26.81 13.40
C SER A 388 -0.63 -25.69 12.80
N SER A 389 0.69 -25.70 13.04
CA SER A 389 1.60 -24.67 12.52
C SER A 389 1.49 -24.50 11.00
N GLY A 390 1.22 -25.59 10.26
CA GLY A 390 0.93 -25.55 8.82
C GLY A 390 -0.31 -24.74 8.45
N ILE A 391 -1.39 -24.79 9.25
CA ILE A 391 -2.59 -23.96 9.04
C ILE A 391 -2.26 -22.48 9.25
N ILE A 392 -1.53 -22.15 10.32
CA ILE A 392 -1.16 -20.75 10.65
C ILE A 392 -0.21 -20.18 9.58
N ILE A 393 0.78 -20.97 9.14
CA ILE A 393 1.71 -20.60 8.05
C ILE A 393 0.94 -20.42 6.73
N ASN A 394 0.02 -21.33 6.39
CA ASN A 394 -0.81 -21.19 5.18
C ASN A 394 -1.71 -19.95 5.25
N MET A 395 -2.25 -19.62 6.42
CA MET A 395 -3.11 -18.46 6.61
C MET A 395 -2.32 -17.14 6.45
N ILE A 396 -1.07 -17.08 6.93
CA ILE A 396 -0.18 -15.92 6.73
C ILE A 396 0.31 -15.82 5.28
N ASN A 397 0.67 -16.95 4.65
CA ASN A 397 1.29 -16.93 3.31
C ASN A 397 0.27 -16.87 2.16
N VAL A 398 -0.93 -17.43 2.32
CA VAL A 398 -1.94 -17.55 1.25
C VAL A 398 -3.14 -16.67 1.53
N ASP A 399 -3.80 -16.84 2.68
CA ASP A 399 -5.07 -16.15 2.96
C ASP A 399 -4.86 -14.63 3.19
N VAL A 400 -3.77 -14.25 3.87
CA VAL A 400 -3.41 -12.83 4.08
C VAL A 400 -2.83 -12.17 2.82
N GLU A 401 -2.11 -12.91 1.97
CA GLU A 401 -1.65 -12.41 0.66
C GLU A 401 -2.82 -12.15 -0.28
N ARG A 402 -3.76 -13.10 -0.41
CA ARG A 402 -4.95 -12.96 -1.26
C ARG A 402 -5.84 -11.78 -0.86
N ILE A 403 -5.91 -11.43 0.43
CA ILE A 403 -6.61 -10.22 0.93
C ILE A 403 -5.84 -8.93 0.58
N GLY A 404 -4.51 -8.96 0.57
CA GLY A 404 -3.68 -7.85 0.10
C GLY A 404 -3.89 -7.59 -1.40
N ASP A 405 -3.80 -8.62 -2.22
CA ASP A 405 -3.99 -8.57 -3.68
C ASP A 405 -5.36 -8.00 -4.08
N PHE A 406 -6.41 -8.32 -3.32
CA PHE A 406 -7.77 -7.86 -3.60
C PHE A 406 -7.90 -6.33 -3.74
N PHE A 407 -7.03 -5.54 -3.12
CA PHE A 407 -7.03 -4.08 -3.26
C PHE A 407 -6.64 -3.57 -4.66
N LEU A 408 -6.03 -4.42 -5.50
CA LEU A 408 -5.82 -4.15 -6.94
C LEU A 408 -7.12 -4.32 -7.75
N TYR A 409 -8.05 -5.14 -7.25
CA TYR A 409 -9.29 -5.52 -7.92
C TYR A 409 -10.52 -4.76 -7.42
N ILE A 410 -10.50 -4.29 -6.16
CA ILE A 410 -11.66 -3.69 -5.46
C ILE A 410 -12.34 -2.56 -6.24
N HIS A 411 -11.59 -1.72 -6.96
CA HIS A 411 -12.18 -0.62 -7.74
C HIS A 411 -12.78 -1.07 -9.08
N ARG A 412 -12.39 -2.23 -9.63
CA ARG A 412 -12.95 -2.77 -10.88
C ARG A 412 -14.44 -3.07 -10.75
N ILE A 413 -14.89 -3.44 -9.54
CA ILE A 413 -16.29 -3.80 -9.22
C ILE A 413 -17.28 -2.68 -9.56
N TRP A 414 -16.98 -1.44 -9.19
CA TRP A 414 -17.85 -0.28 -9.44
C TRP A 414 -17.49 0.46 -10.74
N LEU A 415 -16.25 0.38 -11.20
CA LEU A 415 -15.83 0.98 -12.47
C LEU A 415 -16.45 0.27 -13.68
N LEU A 416 -16.63 -1.05 -13.66
CA LEU A 416 -17.19 -1.79 -14.80
C LEU A 416 -18.60 -1.28 -15.20
N PRO A 417 -19.58 -1.11 -14.29
CA PRO A 417 -20.85 -0.45 -14.60
C PRO A 417 -20.69 0.98 -15.17
N VAL A 418 -19.77 1.78 -14.62
CA VAL A 418 -19.51 3.15 -15.10
C VAL A 418 -18.92 3.15 -16.52
N GLN A 419 -18.02 2.21 -16.82
CA GLN A 419 -17.40 2.04 -18.13
C GLN A 419 -18.39 1.56 -19.20
N VAL A 420 -19.31 0.64 -18.83
CA VAL A 420 -20.43 0.23 -19.68
C VAL A 420 -21.37 1.42 -19.95
N PHE A 421 -21.72 2.21 -18.93
CA PHE A 421 -22.57 3.38 -19.07
C PHE A 421 -21.93 4.46 -19.98
N LEU A 422 -20.66 4.81 -19.75
CA LEU A 422 -19.95 5.79 -20.59
C LEU A 422 -19.81 5.31 -22.04
N ALA A 423 -19.60 4.00 -22.26
CA ALA A 423 -19.56 3.42 -23.60
C ALA A 423 -20.93 3.55 -24.29
N LEU A 424 -22.02 3.21 -23.60
CA LEU A 424 -23.38 3.34 -24.11
C LEU A 424 -23.73 4.79 -24.47
N VAL A 425 -23.34 5.77 -23.66
CA VAL A 425 -23.58 7.20 -23.95
C VAL A 425 -22.86 7.65 -25.24
N ILE A 426 -21.60 7.24 -25.45
CA ILE A 426 -20.85 7.58 -26.66
C ILE A 426 -21.45 6.88 -27.90
N LEU A 427 -21.78 5.58 -27.78
CA LEU A 427 -22.36 4.81 -28.88
C LEU A 427 -23.77 5.32 -29.25
N TYR A 428 -24.59 5.65 -28.25
CA TYR A 428 -25.91 6.26 -28.46
C TYR A 428 -25.79 7.60 -29.19
N LYS A 429 -24.87 8.48 -28.76
CA LYS A 429 -24.65 9.79 -29.39
C LYS A 429 -24.18 9.67 -30.84
N ASN A 430 -23.33 8.69 -31.16
CA ASN A 430 -22.67 8.58 -32.46
C ASN A 430 -23.37 7.65 -33.46
N LEU A 431 -24.18 6.68 -33.00
CA LEU A 431 -24.83 5.66 -33.84
C LEU A 431 -26.35 5.53 -33.58
N GLY A 432 -26.89 6.17 -32.55
CA GLY A 432 -28.29 6.02 -32.13
C GLY A 432 -28.55 4.78 -31.26
N ALA A 433 -29.80 4.66 -30.78
CA ALA A 433 -30.18 3.69 -29.75
C ALA A 433 -29.99 2.22 -30.16
N ALA A 434 -30.56 1.80 -31.30
CA ALA A 434 -30.57 0.40 -31.68
C ALA A 434 -29.16 -0.18 -31.98
N PRO A 435 -28.26 0.51 -32.69
CA PRO A 435 -26.86 0.07 -32.80
C PRO A 435 -26.11 0.04 -31.46
N ALA A 436 -26.36 1.00 -30.55
CA ALA A 436 -25.73 0.99 -29.23
C ALA A 436 -26.14 -0.24 -28.38
N PHE A 437 -27.42 -0.65 -28.43
CA PHE A 437 -27.87 -1.89 -27.81
C PHE A 437 -27.36 -3.15 -28.53
N ALA A 438 -27.24 -3.14 -29.86
CA ALA A 438 -26.64 -4.24 -30.62
C ALA A 438 -25.14 -4.42 -30.29
N ALA A 439 -24.40 -3.33 -30.09
CA ALA A 439 -23.03 -3.34 -29.62
C ALA A 439 -22.90 -3.94 -28.21
N LEU A 440 -23.78 -3.53 -27.28
CA LEU A 440 -23.81 -4.08 -25.93
C LEU A 440 -24.11 -5.59 -25.94
N PHE A 441 -25.16 -6.00 -26.67
CA PHE A 441 -25.58 -7.41 -26.75
C PHE A 441 -24.51 -8.28 -27.40
N SER A 442 -23.89 -7.85 -28.49
CA SER A 442 -22.80 -8.59 -29.13
C SER A 442 -21.55 -8.68 -28.24
N THR A 443 -21.23 -7.62 -27.49
CA THR A 443 -20.13 -7.65 -26.50
C THR A 443 -20.42 -8.66 -25.37
N ILE A 444 -21.64 -8.68 -24.83
CA ILE A 444 -22.08 -9.66 -23.82
C ILE A 444 -22.06 -11.09 -24.39
N PHE A 445 -22.53 -11.28 -25.63
CA PHE A 445 -22.51 -12.59 -26.30
C PHE A 445 -21.09 -13.14 -26.49
N VAL A 446 -20.15 -12.30 -26.93
CA VAL A 446 -18.73 -12.67 -27.03
C VAL A 446 -18.14 -12.97 -25.65
N MET A 447 -18.46 -12.19 -24.60
CA MET A 447 -18.04 -12.49 -23.22
C MET A 447 -18.53 -13.87 -22.77
N VAL A 448 -19.83 -14.16 -22.91
CA VAL A 448 -20.44 -15.45 -22.52
C VAL A 448 -19.84 -16.62 -23.32
N SER A 449 -19.51 -16.40 -24.59
CA SER A 449 -18.84 -17.41 -25.44
C SER A 449 -17.41 -17.73 -24.97
N ASN A 450 -16.72 -16.81 -24.28
CA ASN A 450 -15.38 -17.04 -23.72
C ASN A 450 -15.41 -17.76 -22.37
N THR A 451 -16.49 -17.63 -21.57
CA THR A 451 -16.64 -18.29 -20.26
C THR A 451 -16.33 -19.80 -20.25
N PRO A 452 -16.87 -20.65 -21.15
CA PRO A 452 -16.54 -22.09 -21.14
C PRO A 452 -15.07 -22.38 -21.47
N LEU A 453 -14.39 -21.51 -22.23
CA LEU A 453 -12.96 -21.65 -22.49
C LEU A 453 -12.14 -21.20 -21.27
N ALA A 454 -12.52 -20.12 -20.60
CA ALA A 454 -11.87 -19.65 -19.37
C ALA A 454 -11.95 -20.69 -18.24
N ASN A 455 -13.13 -21.28 -18.01
CA ASN A 455 -13.32 -22.36 -17.03
C ASN A 455 -12.47 -23.61 -17.38
N ARG A 456 -12.27 -23.87 -18.68
CA ARG A 456 -11.41 -24.96 -19.17
C ARG A 456 -9.91 -24.63 -19.01
N GLN A 457 -9.51 -23.37 -19.18
CA GLN A 457 -8.16 -22.88 -18.89
C GLN A 457 -7.85 -23.05 -17.40
N GLU A 458 -8.74 -22.61 -16.50
CA GLU A 458 -8.59 -22.76 -15.04
C GLU A 458 -8.44 -24.25 -14.67
N ARG A 459 -9.32 -25.12 -15.16
CA ARG A 459 -9.22 -26.56 -14.91
C ARG A 459 -7.89 -27.17 -15.39
N PHE A 460 -7.40 -26.79 -16.57
CA PHE A 460 -6.09 -27.27 -17.03
C PHE A 460 -4.92 -26.64 -16.26
N HIS A 461 -5.07 -25.43 -15.73
CA HIS A 461 -4.07 -24.80 -14.85
C HIS A 461 -3.91 -25.60 -13.54
N SER A 462 -5.02 -26.01 -12.91
CA SER A 462 -4.98 -26.87 -11.72
C SER A 462 -4.30 -28.21 -12.00
N MET A 463 -4.64 -28.88 -13.11
CA MET A 463 -3.99 -30.14 -13.52
C MET A 463 -2.47 -29.99 -13.75
N ILE A 464 -2.02 -28.82 -14.24
CA ILE A 464 -0.58 -28.53 -14.37
C ILE A 464 0.08 -28.43 -13.00
N MET A 465 -0.56 -27.74 -12.03
CA MET A 465 -0.01 -27.61 -10.68
C MET A 465 0.05 -28.95 -9.95
N GLU A 466 -1.00 -29.77 -10.03
CA GLU A 466 -1.02 -31.13 -9.49
C GLU A 466 0.14 -32.00 -10.04
N ALA A 467 0.34 -32.00 -11.37
CA ALA A 467 1.40 -32.77 -12.01
C ALA A 467 2.81 -32.21 -11.70
N LYS A 468 2.95 -30.88 -11.67
CA LYS A 468 4.18 -30.16 -11.30
C LYS A 468 4.57 -30.46 -9.85
N ASP A 469 3.63 -30.42 -8.91
CA ASP A 469 3.89 -30.63 -7.49
C ASP A 469 4.23 -32.10 -7.20
N ALA A 470 3.56 -33.05 -7.88
CA ALA A 470 3.94 -34.47 -7.86
C ALA A 470 5.38 -34.68 -8.35
N ARG A 471 5.80 -33.99 -9.43
CA ARG A 471 7.18 -34.03 -9.93
C ARG A 471 8.16 -33.37 -8.96
N ILE A 472 7.87 -32.17 -8.44
CA ILE A 472 8.75 -31.43 -7.52
C ILE A 472 8.94 -32.21 -6.21
N LYS A 473 7.88 -32.81 -5.67
CA LYS A 473 7.96 -33.72 -4.51
C LYS A 473 8.90 -34.89 -4.79
N ALA A 474 8.69 -35.61 -5.90
CA ALA A 474 9.54 -36.73 -6.29
C ALA A 474 11.00 -36.31 -6.51
N THR A 475 11.27 -35.13 -7.09
CA THR A 475 12.62 -34.57 -7.22
C THR A 475 13.24 -34.24 -5.87
N SER A 476 12.48 -33.66 -4.93
CA SER A 476 12.97 -33.37 -3.57
C SER A 476 13.30 -34.63 -2.79
N GLU A 477 12.47 -35.68 -2.89
CA GLU A 477 12.73 -36.99 -2.29
C GLU A 477 13.98 -37.66 -2.89
N THR A 478 14.13 -37.59 -4.22
CA THR A 478 15.31 -38.10 -4.95
C THR A 478 16.59 -37.40 -4.47
N LEU A 479 16.58 -36.07 -4.34
CA LEU A 479 17.74 -35.28 -3.90
C LEU A 479 18.07 -35.50 -2.42
N LYS A 480 17.07 -35.59 -1.53
CA LYS A 480 17.29 -35.90 -0.10
C LYS A 480 17.92 -37.28 0.09
N SER A 481 17.51 -38.26 -0.71
CA SER A 481 18.00 -39.64 -0.65
C SER A 481 19.21 -39.90 -1.56
N MET A 482 19.81 -38.89 -2.18
CA MET A 482 20.81 -39.04 -3.25
C MET A 482 21.99 -39.96 -2.87
N ARG A 483 22.46 -39.92 -1.61
CA ARG A 483 23.52 -40.82 -1.12
C ARG A 483 23.13 -42.30 -1.18
N VAL A 484 21.87 -42.62 -0.88
CA VAL A 484 21.33 -43.99 -0.93
C VAL A 484 21.11 -44.41 -2.39
N LEU A 485 20.57 -43.53 -3.23
CA LEU A 485 20.37 -43.83 -4.66
C LEU A 485 21.70 -44.12 -5.37
N LYS A 486 22.75 -43.34 -5.09
CA LYS A 486 24.11 -43.60 -5.61
C LYS A 486 24.71 -44.91 -5.11
N LEU A 487 24.46 -45.28 -3.85
CA LEU A 487 24.97 -46.52 -3.26
C LEU A 487 24.28 -47.77 -3.83
N LEU A 488 23.10 -47.61 -4.42
CA LEU A 488 22.32 -48.67 -5.07
C LEU A 488 22.33 -48.61 -6.61
N SER A 489 23.02 -47.63 -7.21
CA SER A 489 23.01 -47.34 -8.66
C SER A 489 21.60 -47.15 -9.25
N TRP A 490 20.69 -46.56 -8.48
CA TRP A 490 19.26 -46.42 -8.83
C TRP A 490 18.90 -45.12 -9.57
N GLU A 491 19.88 -44.29 -9.94
CA GLU A 491 19.63 -42.97 -10.54
C GLU A 491 18.83 -43.05 -11.85
N GLN A 492 19.07 -44.09 -12.67
CA GLN A 492 18.39 -44.26 -13.95
C GLN A 492 16.89 -44.60 -13.81
N GLU A 493 16.51 -45.40 -12.81
CA GLU A 493 15.09 -45.73 -12.57
C GLU A 493 14.34 -44.53 -11.97
N PHE A 494 14.99 -43.77 -11.08
CA PHE A 494 14.41 -42.52 -10.59
C PHE A 494 14.34 -41.44 -11.68
N LEU A 495 15.31 -41.38 -12.61
CA LEU A 495 15.25 -40.51 -13.79
C LEU A 495 14.07 -40.86 -14.70
N LYS A 496 13.87 -42.15 -15.03
CA LYS A 496 12.69 -42.62 -15.79
C LYS A 496 11.38 -42.23 -15.10
N LYS A 497 11.30 -42.40 -13.78
CA LYS A 497 10.13 -42.00 -12.96
C LYS A 497 9.85 -40.49 -13.05
N LEU A 498 10.90 -39.65 -12.98
CA LEU A 498 10.79 -38.19 -13.10
C LEU A 498 10.40 -37.74 -14.52
N LEU A 499 10.92 -38.41 -15.56
CA LEU A 499 10.54 -38.14 -16.96
C LEU A 499 9.07 -38.47 -17.22
N ARG A 500 8.57 -39.61 -16.73
CA ARG A 500 7.14 -39.97 -16.83
C ARG A 500 6.21 -38.95 -16.16
N LEU A 501 6.62 -38.39 -15.02
CA LEU A 501 5.87 -37.28 -14.37
C LEU A 501 5.93 -35.99 -15.21
N ARG A 502 7.07 -35.70 -15.85
CA ARG A 502 7.24 -34.55 -16.76
C ARG A 502 6.39 -34.66 -18.03
N GLU A 503 6.11 -35.87 -18.52
CA GLU A 503 5.20 -36.08 -19.65
C GLU A 503 3.74 -35.74 -19.30
N ILE A 504 3.27 -36.15 -18.11
CA ILE A 504 1.92 -35.83 -17.61
C ILE A 504 1.73 -34.31 -17.44
N GLU A 505 2.75 -33.63 -16.89
CA GLU A 505 2.81 -32.17 -16.79
C GLU A 505 2.80 -31.51 -18.19
N ARG A 506 3.61 -32.00 -19.13
CA ARG A 506 3.70 -31.49 -20.52
C ARG A 506 2.37 -31.64 -21.28
N ASP A 507 1.68 -32.76 -21.14
CA ASP A 507 0.45 -33.03 -21.88
C ASP A 507 -0.74 -32.22 -21.32
N SER A 508 -0.70 -31.88 -20.02
CA SER A 508 -1.62 -30.90 -19.41
C SER A 508 -1.28 -29.47 -19.87
N LEU A 509 0.01 -29.11 -19.90
CA LEU A 509 0.50 -27.83 -20.42
C LEU A 509 0.12 -27.61 -21.89
N LYS A 510 0.22 -28.64 -22.74
CA LYS A 510 -0.20 -28.58 -24.15
C LYS A 510 -1.69 -28.24 -24.29
N LYS A 511 -2.55 -28.85 -23.47
CA LYS A 511 -4.01 -28.58 -23.45
C LYS A 511 -4.32 -27.17 -22.96
N TYR A 512 -3.63 -26.70 -21.93
CA TYR A 512 -3.71 -25.33 -21.42
C TYR A 512 -3.30 -24.30 -22.48
N LEU A 513 -2.15 -24.49 -23.13
CA LEU A 513 -1.63 -23.55 -24.14
C LEU A 513 -2.55 -23.40 -25.34
N TYR A 514 -3.10 -24.50 -25.90
CA TYR A 514 -4.12 -24.39 -26.96
C TYR A 514 -5.37 -23.64 -26.51
N THR A 515 -5.80 -23.82 -25.25
CA THR A 515 -6.96 -23.10 -24.69
C THR A 515 -6.67 -21.61 -24.54
N CYS A 516 -5.46 -21.25 -24.08
CA CYS A 516 -4.99 -19.86 -24.02
C CYS A 516 -4.92 -19.22 -25.41
N SER A 517 -4.41 -19.92 -26.42
CA SER A 517 -4.38 -19.43 -27.81
C SER A 517 -5.78 -19.18 -28.37
N ALA A 518 -6.76 -20.04 -28.06
CA ALA A 518 -8.15 -19.84 -28.46
C ALA A 518 -8.79 -18.62 -27.80
N ILE A 519 -8.55 -18.41 -26.49
CA ILE A 519 -9.03 -17.22 -25.76
C ILE A 519 -8.36 -15.94 -26.29
N ALA A 520 -7.04 -15.98 -26.52
CA ALA A 520 -6.30 -14.84 -27.09
C ALA A 520 -6.77 -14.50 -28.52
N PHE A 521 -7.08 -15.51 -29.34
CA PHE A 521 -7.68 -15.30 -30.66
C PHE A 521 -9.06 -14.65 -30.55
N LEU A 522 -9.95 -15.16 -29.70
CA LEU A 522 -11.27 -14.56 -29.47
C LEU A 522 -11.18 -13.15 -28.90
N PHE A 523 -10.18 -12.86 -28.05
CA PHE A 523 -9.87 -11.51 -27.59
C PHE A 523 -9.55 -10.59 -28.79
N TRP A 524 -8.51 -10.88 -29.58
CA TRP A 524 -8.13 -10.00 -30.68
C TRP A 524 -9.18 -9.91 -31.80
N ALA A 525 -10.03 -10.92 -31.96
CA ALA A 525 -11.17 -10.90 -32.89
C ALA A 525 -12.40 -10.11 -32.38
N SER A 526 -12.57 -9.97 -31.05
CA SER A 526 -13.80 -9.45 -30.44
C SER A 526 -14.23 -8.05 -30.93
N PRO A 527 -13.36 -7.03 -30.98
CA PRO A 527 -13.76 -5.71 -31.50
C PRO A 527 -14.25 -5.76 -32.95
N THR A 528 -13.69 -6.65 -33.78
CA THR A 528 -14.10 -6.83 -35.17
C THR A 528 -15.49 -7.45 -35.25
N LEU A 529 -15.78 -8.49 -34.45
CA LEU A 529 -17.09 -9.13 -34.39
C LEU A 529 -18.18 -8.17 -33.91
N VAL A 530 -17.93 -7.43 -32.83
CA VAL A 530 -18.83 -6.38 -32.30
C VAL A 530 -19.06 -5.28 -33.35
N SER A 531 -18.01 -4.88 -34.08
CA SER A 531 -18.12 -3.87 -35.15
C SER A 531 -18.95 -4.35 -36.33
N VAL A 532 -18.76 -5.58 -36.81
CA VAL A 532 -19.53 -6.15 -37.93
C VAL A 532 -21.01 -6.23 -37.58
N ILE A 533 -21.37 -6.67 -36.37
CA ILE A 533 -22.76 -6.71 -35.91
C ILE A 533 -23.34 -5.30 -35.78
N THR A 534 -22.61 -4.39 -35.13
CA THR A 534 -23.08 -3.01 -34.89
C THR A 534 -23.29 -2.24 -36.20
N PHE A 535 -22.29 -2.23 -37.09
CA PHE A 535 -22.38 -1.51 -38.36
C PHE A 535 -23.31 -2.21 -39.36
N GLY A 536 -23.50 -3.53 -39.26
CA GLY A 536 -24.57 -4.24 -39.98
C GLY A 536 -25.96 -3.74 -39.59
N VAL A 537 -26.22 -3.58 -38.29
CA VAL A 537 -27.47 -2.97 -37.79
C VAL A 537 -27.60 -1.50 -38.24
N CYS A 538 -26.51 -0.72 -38.25
CA CYS A 538 -26.50 0.64 -38.80
C CYS A 538 -26.93 0.68 -40.28
N ILE A 539 -26.43 -0.24 -41.10
CA ILE A 539 -26.77 -0.34 -42.53
C ILE A 539 -28.25 -0.72 -42.72
N LEU A 540 -28.74 -1.72 -41.98
CA LEU A 540 -30.14 -2.15 -42.03
C LEU A 540 -31.12 -1.03 -41.64
N LEU A 541 -30.75 -0.23 -40.63
CA LEU A 541 -31.54 0.91 -40.16
C LEU A 541 -31.26 2.22 -40.94
N LYS A 542 -30.41 2.17 -41.97
CA LYS A 542 -29.99 3.32 -42.81
C LYS A 542 -29.41 4.51 -42.03
N THR A 543 -28.82 4.27 -40.85
CA THR A 543 -28.18 5.33 -40.05
C THR A 543 -26.89 5.80 -40.73
N PRO A 544 -26.59 7.11 -40.77
CA PRO A 544 -25.44 7.64 -41.51
C PRO A 544 -24.10 7.31 -40.82
N LEU A 545 -23.37 6.32 -41.37
CA LEU A 545 -22.04 5.93 -40.91
C LEU A 545 -20.96 6.93 -41.36
N THR A 546 -20.69 7.95 -40.54
CA THR A 546 -19.55 8.85 -40.77
C THR A 546 -18.23 8.20 -40.32
N SER A 547 -17.12 8.60 -40.93
CA SER A 547 -15.77 8.17 -40.56
C SER A 547 -15.44 8.44 -39.08
N GLY A 548 -15.87 9.59 -38.57
CA GLY A 548 -15.73 9.96 -37.15
C GLY A 548 -16.52 9.03 -36.21
N ALA A 549 -17.77 8.73 -36.54
CA ALA A 549 -18.60 7.82 -35.74
C ALA A 549 -18.04 6.38 -35.73
N VAL A 550 -17.58 5.87 -36.87
CA VAL A 550 -16.95 4.55 -36.99
C VAL A 550 -15.67 4.46 -36.16
N LEU A 551 -14.77 5.45 -36.25
CA LEU A 551 -13.53 5.48 -35.47
C LEU A 551 -13.78 5.64 -33.96
N SER A 552 -14.77 6.45 -33.57
CA SER A 552 -15.19 6.60 -32.17
C SER A 552 -15.76 5.30 -31.60
N ALA A 553 -16.62 4.60 -32.34
CA ALA A 553 -17.17 3.31 -31.94
C ALA A 553 -16.06 2.24 -31.79
N LEU A 554 -15.16 2.12 -32.76
CA LEU A 554 -14.00 1.23 -32.71
C LEU A 554 -13.09 1.49 -31.49
N ALA A 555 -12.84 2.76 -31.17
CA ALA A 555 -12.09 3.13 -29.96
C ALA A 555 -12.84 2.76 -28.67
N THR A 556 -14.16 2.98 -28.65
CA THR A 556 -15.03 2.64 -27.50
C THR A 556 -15.07 1.13 -27.24
N PHE A 557 -15.19 0.30 -28.27
CA PHE A 557 -15.17 -1.16 -28.13
C PHE A 557 -13.85 -1.66 -27.54
N ARG A 558 -12.72 -1.12 -27.98
CA ARG A 558 -11.38 -1.49 -27.47
C ARG A 558 -11.19 -1.15 -25.99
N ILE A 559 -11.72 -0.01 -25.52
CA ILE A 559 -11.64 0.36 -24.10
C ILE A 559 -12.58 -0.52 -23.25
N LEU A 560 -13.80 -0.79 -23.74
CA LEU A 560 -14.77 -1.62 -23.03
C LEU A 560 -14.35 -3.10 -22.94
N GLN A 561 -13.48 -3.55 -23.84
CA GLN A 561 -13.00 -4.93 -23.92
C GLN A 561 -12.22 -5.39 -22.68
N GLU A 562 -11.18 -4.66 -22.25
CA GLU A 562 -10.31 -5.10 -21.15
C GLU A 562 -11.06 -5.31 -19.82
N PRO A 563 -11.95 -4.41 -19.36
CA PRO A 563 -12.76 -4.64 -18.16
C PRO A 563 -13.64 -5.90 -18.23
N ILE A 564 -14.18 -6.20 -19.41
CA ILE A 564 -15.09 -7.33 -19.63
C ILE A 564 -14.35 -8.67 -19.65
N TYR A 565 -13.18 -8.75 -20.32
CA TYR A 565 -12.39 -9.98 -20.34
C TYR A 565 -11.75 -10.32 -18.99
N ASN A 566 -11.48 -9.32 -18.15
CA ASN A 566 -10.95 -9.52 -16.79
C ASN A 566 -12.05 -9.84 -15.75
N LEU A 567 -13.32 -9.92 -16.15
CA LEU A 567 -14.44 -10.20 -15.21
C LEU A 567 -14.38 -11.59 -14.55
N PRO A 568 -14.00 -12.70 -15.22
CA PRO A 568 -13.88 -14.00 -14.56
C PRO A 568 -12.79 -14.02 -13.48
N GLU A 569 -11.67 -13.35 -13.72
CA GLU A 569 -10.59 -13.17 -12.73
C GLU A 569 -11.08 -12.37 -11.52
N LEU A 570 -11.80 -11.26 -11.74
CA LEU A 570 -12.41 -10.46 -10.68
C LEU A 570 -13.39 -11.30 -9.83
N ILE A 571 -14.23 -12.14 -10.45
CA ILE A 571 -15.15 -13.04 -9.74
C ILE A 571 -14.39 -14.09 -8.92
N SER A 572 -13.36 -14.70 -9.50
CA SER A 572 -12.52 -15.71 -8.82
C SER A 572 -11.79 -15.09 -7.61
N MET A 573 -11.21 -13.90 -7.78
CA MET A 573 -10.57 -13.13 -6.69
C MET A 573 -11.55 -12.75 -5.58
N ILE A 574 -12.78 -12.32 -5.89
CA ILE A 574 -13.84 -12.06 -4.89
C ILE A 574 -14.18 -13.33 -4.10
N ALA A 575 -14.40 -14.45 -4.79
CA ALA A 575 -14.78 -15.72 -4.18
C ALA A 575 -13.69 -16.25 -3.24
N GLN A 576 -12.43 -16.22 -3.68
CA GLN A 576 -11.28 -16.68 -2.90
C GLN A 576 -11.01 -15.76 -1.69
N THR A 577 -11.01 -14.44 -1.90
CA THR A 577 -10.85 -13.46 -0.81
C THR A 577 -11.92 -13.63 0.27
N LYS A 578 -13.17 -13.93 -0.11
CA LYS A 578 -14.25 -14.22 0.84
C LYS A 578 -13.95 -15.45 1.73
N VAL A 579 -13.35 -16.51 1.17
CA VAL A 579 -12.94 -17.71 1.92
C VAL A 579 -11.77 -17.40 2.86
N SER A 580 -10.76 -16.68 2.38
CA SER A 580 -9.60 -16.27 3.18
C SER A 580 -10.00 -15.39 4.38
N ILE A 581 -10.89 -14.42 4.15
CA ILE A 581 -11.48 -13.59 5.21
C ILE A 581 -12.25 -14.43 6.22
N TYR A 582 -13.03 -15.41 5.77
CA TYR A 582 -13.81 -16.28 6.66
C TYR A 582 -12.89 -17.04 7.64
N ARG A 583 -11.84 -17.70 7.14
CA ARG A 583 -10.85 -18.44 7.95
C ARG A 583 -10.17 -17.57 9.01
N ILE A 584 -9.69 -16.39 8.63
CA ILE A 584 -9.00 -15.48 9.54
C ILE A 584 -9.98 -14.95 10.60
N GLN A 585 -11.23 -14.66 10.21
CA GLN A 585 -12.27 -14.22 11.14
C GLN A 585 -12.70 -15.35 12.12
N GLU A 586 -12.72 -16.60 11.68
CA GLU A 586 -13.00 -17.78 12.49
C GLU A 586 -11.89 -18.00 13.53
N PHE A 587 -10.62 -18.00 13.10
CA PHE A 587 -9.44 -18.05 13.98
C PHE A 587 -9.45 -16.94 15.05
N ILE A 588 -9.73 -15.69 14.67
CA ILE A 588 -9.82 -14.56 15.61
C ILE A 588 -11.00 -14.74 16.59
N LYS A 589 -12.12 -15.34 16.16
CA LYS A 589 -13.27 -15.60 17.05
C LYS A 589 -12.96 -16.70 18.07
N GLU A 590 -12.33 -17.79 17.66
CA GLU A 590 -11.95 -18.91 18.52
C GLU A 590 -11.00 -18.46 19.66
N ASP A 591 -10.08 -17.54 19.36
CA ASP A 591 -9.16 -16.99 20.36
C ASP A 591 -9.86 -16.09 21.39
N ASN A 592 -10.75 -15.18 20.97
CA ASN A 592 -11.45 -14.26 21.88
C ASN A 592 -12.38 -14.96 22.91
N GLN A 593 -12.73 -16.24 22.70
CA GLN A 593 -13.49 -17.04 23.67
C GLN A 593 -12.59 -17.62 24.79
N LYS A 594 -11.29 -17.77 24.54
CA LYS A 594 -10.31 -18.31 25.49
C LYS A 594 -9.88 -17.21 26.45
N LYS A 595 -10.66 -17.00 27.51
CA LYS A 595 -10.29 -16.05 28.58
C LYS A 595 -8.88 -16.37 29.08
N PRO A 596 -7.96 -15.39 29.16
CA PRO A 596 -6.68 -15.61 29.79
C PRO A 596 -6.92 -15.95 31.26
N ILE A 597 -6.46 -17.12 31.70
CA ILE A 597 -6.41 -17.45 33.13
C ILE A 597 -5.41 -16.47 33.76
N THR A 598 -5.92 -15.55 34.58
CA THR A 598 -5.10 -14.62 35.35
C THR A 598 -4.21 -15.42 36.29
N GLU A 599 -2.89 -15.39 36.09
CA GLU A 599 -1.95 -15.96 37.05
C GLU A 599 -2.08 -15.17 38.37
N PRO A 600 -2.39 -15.82 39.51
CA PRO A 600 -2.49 -15.10 40.78
C PRO A 600 -1.08 -14.67 41.21
N THR A 601 -0.81 -13.37 41.20
CA THR A 601 0.38 -12.75 41.79
C THR A 601 0.31 -12.81 43.31
N SER A 602 0.39 -14.04 43.85
CA SER A 602 0.40 -14.32 45.27
C SER A 602 1.72 -13.84 45.90
N LYS A 603 1.62 -13.43 47.17
CA LYS A 603 2.74 -12.89 47.95
C LYS A 603 3.84 -13.94 48.18
N ALA A 604 5.00 -13.46 48.64
CA ALA A 604 6.14 -14.29 49.01
C ALA A 604 5.70 -15.47 49.92
N SER A 605 6.03 -16.67 49.46
CA SER A 605 5.71 -17.97 50.04
C SER A 605 6.93 -18.87 49.88
N ASP A 606 7.18 -19.76 50.83
CA ASP A 606 8.27 -20.74 50.75
C ASP A 606 7.90 -21.96 49.89
N VAL A 607 6.61 -22.13 49.59
CA VAL A 607 6.12 -23.03 48.54
C VAL A 607 6.36 -22.38 47.17
N ALA A 608 7.00 -23.11 46.26
CA ALA A 608 7.20 -22.68 44.87
C ALA A 608 6.22 -23.33 43.89
N ILE A 609 5.80 -24.57 44.14
CA ILE A 609 4.72 -25.24 43.38
C ILE A 609 3.70 -25.80 44.37
N ASP A 610 2.46 -25.35 44.25
CA ASP A 610 1.30 -25.84 45.01
C ASP A 610 0.39 -26.63 44.07
N ILE A 611 0.48 -27.96 44.16
CA ILE A 611 -0.28 -28.92 43.35
C ILE A 611 -1.49 -29.35 44.17
N GLU A 612 -2.68 -28.96 43.70
CA GLU A 612 -3.94 -29.44 44.25
C GLU A 612 -4.54 -30.55 43.38
N ALA A 613 -5.40 -31.38 43.98
CA ALA A 613 -6.10 -32.44 43.28
C ALA A 613 -6.94 -31.90 42.10
N GLY A 614 -6.91 -32.62 40.98
CA GLY A 614 -7.55 -32.21 39.73
C GLY A 614 -7.19 -33.09 38.53
N GLU A 615 -7.88 -32.86 37.42
CA GLU A 615 -7.76 -33.65 36.19
C GLU A 615 -7.47 -32.75 34.99
N TYR A 616 -6.59 -33.23 34.10
CA TYR A 616 -6.04 -32.47 32.97
C TYR A 616 -6.02 -33.37 31.72
N ALA A 617 -6.33 -32.81 30.55
CA ALA A 617 -6.21 -33.49 29.25
C ALA A 617 -5.96 -32.48 28.13
N TRP A 618 -5.30 -32.91 27.05
CA TRP A 618 -4.95 -32.04 25.93
C TRP A 618 -6.19 -31.49 25.19
N ASP A 619 -7.17 -32.35 24.89
CA ASP A 619 -8.40 -31.99 24.16
C ASP A 619 -9.62 -31.94 25.06
N ALA A 620 -9.71 -30.91 25.91
CA ALA A 620 -10.88 -30.60 26.73
C ALA A 620 -12.06 -30.00 25.94
N ARG A 621 -12.17 -30.26 24.62
CA ARG A 621 -13.11 -29.60 23.69
C ARG A 621 -14.18 -30.51 23.10
N GLU A 622 -13.92 -31.81 22.99
CA GLU A 622 -14.92 -32.77 22.51
C GLU A 622 -15.67 -33.37 23.69
N GLU A 623 -17.00 -33.40 23.62
CA GLU A 623 -17.89 -33.97 24.65
C GLU A 623 -17.74 -35.50 24.83
N ASN A 624 -16.85 -36.13 24.07
CA ASN A 624 -16.69 -37.59 23.97
C ASN A 624 -15.52 -38.20 24.77
N PHE A 625 -14.57 -37.40 25.29
CA PHE A 625 -13.38 -37.96 25.97
C PHE A 625 -13.58 -38.29 27.46
N LYS A 626 -13.96 -39.54 27.74
CA LYS A 626 -14.22 -40.08 29.10
C LYS A 626 -12.98 -40.44 29.95
N LYS A 627 -11.76 -39.98 29.61
CA LYS A 627 -10.55 -40.25 30.40
C LYS A 627 -9.60 -39.03 30.42
N PRO A 628 -9.16 -38.55 31.60
CA PRO A 628 -8.12 -37.52 31.69
C PRO A 628 -6.74 -38.09 31.33
N THR A 629 -5.86 -37.25 30.79
CA THR A 629 -4.45 -37.60 30.52
C THR A 629 -3.63 -37.66 31.81
N ILE A 630 -3.91 -36.75 32.74
CA ILE A 630 -3.32 -36.70 34.09
C ILE A 630 -4.43 -36.55 35.12
N LYS A 631 -4.41 -37.40 36.15
CA LYS A 631 -5.29 -37.32 37.32
C LYS A 631 -4.44 -37.23 38.58
N LEU A 632 -4.59 -36.13 39.30
CA LEU A 632 -3.91 -35.86 40.56
C LEU A 632 -4.92 -36.05 41.69
N THR A 633 -4.72 -37.11 42.49
CA THR A 633 -5.55 -37.46 43.65
C THR A 633 -5.19 -36.65 44.89
N ASP A 634 -3.89 -36.43 45.10
CA ASP A 634 -3.34 -35.94 46.35
C ASP A 634 -2.80 -34.51 46.22
N LYS A 635 -2.76 -33.77 47.33
CA LYS A 635 -2.18 -32.42 47.37
C LYS A 635 -0.68 -32.51 47.65
N MET A 636 0.14 -31.91 46.79
CA MET A 636 1.60 -31.91 46.89
C MET A 636 2.13 -30.47 46.90
N LYS A 637 3.03 -30.16 47.84
CA LYS A 637 3.70 -28.86 47.94
C LYS A 637 5.20 -29.01 47.78
N ILE A 638 5.77 -28.24 46.87
CA ILE A 638 7.20 -28.28 46.52
C ILE A 638 7.84 -26.99 47.07
N MET A 639 8.62 -27.15 48.14
CA MET A 639 9.29 -26.06 48.87
C MET A 639 10.54 -25.57 48.14
N LYS A 640 10.84 -24.27 48.22
CA LYS A 640 12.10 -23.71 47.71
C LYS A 640 13.32 -24.45 48.27
N GLY A 641 14.38 -24.61 47.47
CA GLY A 641 15.52 -25.47 47.79
C GLY A 641 15.37 -26.93 47.33
N SER A 642 14.15 -27.39 47.02
CA SER A 642 13.90 -28.79 46.65
C SER A 642 14.54 -29.19 45.31
N LYS A 643 15.11 -30.40 45.26
CA LYS A 643 15.38 -31.14 44.02
C LYS A 643 14.43 -32.32 43.94
N VAL A 644 13.57 -32.35 42.91
CA VAL A 644 12.50 -33.34 42.76
C VAL A 644 12.66 -34.07 41.43
N ALA A 645 12.66 -35.41 41.48
CA ALA A 645 12.67 -36.28 40.31
C ALA A 645 11.26 -36.83 40.03
N VAL A 646 10.87 -36.89 38.76
CA VAL A 646 9.62 -37.51 38.28
C VAL A 646 9.99 -38.77 37.51
N CYS A 647 9.66 -39.93 38.08
CA CYS A 647 9.99 -41.25 37.54
C CYS A 647 8.72 -42.02 37.13
N GLY A 648 8.85 -42.95 36.19
CA GLY A 648 7.73 -43.75 35.67
C GLY A 648 8.05 -44.33 34.28
N SER A 649 7.20 -45.22 33.78
CA SER A 649 7.39 -45.87 32.47
C SER A 649 7.29 -44.90 31.29
N VAL A 650 7.71 -45.36 30.11
CA VAL A 650 7.46 -44.66 28.84
C VAL A 650 5.93 -44.58 28.63
N GLY A 651 5.43 -43.40 28.27
CA GLY A 651 4.00 -43.13 28.13
C GLY A 651 3.24 -42.87 29.43
N SER A 652 3.87 -42.92 30.61
CA SER A 652 3.20 -42.68 31.91
C SER A 652 2.81 -41.21 32.20
N GLY A 653 2.74 -40.36 31.17
CA GLY A 653 2.30 -38.96 31.29
C GLY A 653 3.32 -37.96 31.84
N LYS A 654 4.58 -38.32 32.12
CA LYS A 654 5.58 -37.41 32.76
C LYS A 654 5.70 -36.03 32.09
N SER A 655 5.92 -35.98 30.78
CA SER A 655 5.96 -34.73 29.99
C SER A 655 4.63 -33.96 30.01
N SER A 656 3.50 -34.66 30.15
CA SER A 656 2.18 -34.02 30.32
C SER A 656 2.02 -33.41 31.71
N LEU A 657 2.52 -34.05 32.78
CA LEU A 657 2.56 -33.45 34.12
C LEU A 657 3.41 -32.16 34.13
N LEU A 658 4.58 -32.17 33.49
CA LEU A 658 5.41 -30.96 33.37
C LEU A 658 4.70 -29.86 32.56
N SER A 659 4.02 -30.21 31.46
CA SER A 659 3.19 -29.28 30.68
C SER A 659 2.00 -28.71 31.49
N SER A 660 1.37 -29.50 32.37
CA SER A 660 0.34 -29.02 33.30
C SER A 660 0.90 -28.05 34.36
N ILE A 661 2.15 -28.23 34.82
CA ILE A 661 2.82 -27.32 35.76
C ILE A 661 3.20 -25.99 35.07
N LEU A 662 3.60 -26.04 33.79
CA LEU A 662 3.83 -24.84 32.98
C LEU A 662 2.54 -24.03 32.76
N GLY A 663 1.44 -24.74 32.45
CA GLY A 663 0.10 -24.19 32.20
C GLY A 663 -0.45 -24.47 30.79
N GLU A 664 0.20 -25.34 30.02
CA GLU A 664 -0.07 -25.61 28.59
C GLU A 664 -1.17 -26.67 28.35
N ILE A 665 -1.54 -27.44 29.39
CA ILE A 665 -2.64 -28.42 29.32
C ILE A 665 -3.88 -27.83 30.03
N PRO A 666 -5.06 -27.81 29.40
CA PRO A 666 -6.28 -27.34 30.06
C PRO A 666 -6.71 -28.29 31.18
N ARG A 667 -7.14 -27.68 32.30
CA ARG A 667 -7.71 -28.39 33.45
C ARG A 667 -9.19 -28.68 33.22
N ILE A 668 -9.60 -29.94 33.38
CA ILE A 668 -11.00 -30.38 33.37
C ILE A 668 -11.65 -30.09 34.72
N SER A 669 -11.03 -30.56 35.82
CA SER A 669 -11.63 -30.55 37.17
C SER A 669 -10.59 -30.23 38.25
N GLY A 670 -11.05 -29.88 39.45
CA GLY A 670 -10.20 -29.53 40.60
C GLY A 670 -9.67 -28.10 40.59
N ALA A 671 -8.60 -27.85 41.36
CA ALA A 671 -7.91 -26.55 41.40
C ALA A 671 -6.70 -26.53 40.46
N ALA A 672 -6.24 -25.32 40.09
CA ALA A 672 -5.09 -25.16 39.19
C ALA A 672 -3.77 -25.27 39.98
N ILE A 673 -2.76 -25.90 39.37
CA ILE A 673 -1.38 -25.88 39.87
C ILE A 673 -0.91 -24.42 39.91
N LYS A 674 -0.40 -23.98 41.06
CA LYS A 674 0.15 -22.64 41.25
C LYS A 674 1.67 -22.75 41.23
N VAL A 675 2.33 -21.90 40.44
CA VAL A 675 3.79 -21.79 40.40
C VAL A 675 4.18 -20.37 40.81
N HIS A 676 5.06 -20.24 41.79
CA HIS A 676 5.46 -18.99 42.41
C HIS A 676 6.88 -18.60 42.00
N GLY A 677 7.00 -17.81 40.93
CA GLY A 677 8.28 -17.31 40.42
C GLY A 677 8.43 -17.49 38.90
N LYS A 678 9.60 -17.11 38.38
CA LYS A 678 9.99 -17.32 36.98
C LYS A 678 10.24 -18.80 36.71
N LYS A 679 9.80 -19.28 35.55
CA LYS A 679 9.89 -20.68 35.12
C LYS A 679 10.97 -20.79 34.01
N ALA A 680 11.91 -21.70 34.16
CA ALA A 680 12.81 -22.14 33.08
C ALA A 680 12.43 -23.55 32.62
N TYR A 681 12.41 -23.79 31.31
CA TYR A 681 12.00 -25.08 30.73
C TYR A 681 13.02 -25.60 29.72
N VAL A 682 13.40 -26.87 29.86
CA VAL A 682 14.14 -27.64 28.83
C VAL A 682 13.24 -28.79 28.35
N PRO A 683 12.74 -28.74 27.11
CA PRO A 683 11.94 -29.82 26.52
C PRO A 683 12.82 -31.00 26.05
N GLN A 684 12.26 -32.21 26.11
CA GLN A 684 12.92 -33.45 25.63
C GLN A 684 13.36 -33.35 24.15
N SER A 685 12.57 -32.70 23.30
CA SER A 685 12.92 -32.45 21.90
C SER A 685 13.61 -31.10 21.74
N SER A 686 14.88 -31.12 21.33
CA SER A 686 15.71 -29.91 21.33
C SER A 686 15.31 -28.86 20.29
N TRP A 687 15.09 -27.63 20.76
CA TRP A 687 14.77 -26.47 19.92
C TRP A 687 15.84 -25.38 20.02
N ILE A 688 16.48 -25.13 18.88
CA ILE A 688 17.55 -24.15 18.66
C ILE A 688 17.07 -23.16 17.60
N GLN A 689 17.23 -21.87 17.86
CA GLN A 689 16.83 -20.77 16.99
C GLN A 689 17.92 -20.49 15.95
N THR A 690 17.54 -20.06 14.75
CA THR A 690 18.50 -19.60 13.73
C THR A 690 19.17 -18.31 14.22
N GLY A 691 20.51 -18.32 14.28
CA GLY A 691 21.33 -17.26 14.89
C GLY A 691 22.67 -17.83 15.35
N THR A 692 23.46 -17.07 16.10
CA THR A 692 24.70 -17.54 16.74
C THR A 692 24.41 -18.46 17.94
N ILE A 693 25.43 -19.19 18.40
CA ILE A 693 25.33 -20.02 19.61
C ILE A 693 25.22 -19.14 20.85
N ARG A 694 25.97 -18.03 20.89
CA ARG A 694 25.86 -16.96 21.89
C ARG A 694 24.43 -16.42 22.03
N GLU A 695 23.80 -16.00 20.94
CA GLU A 695 22.39 -15.54 20.94
C GLU A 695 21.43 -16.62 21.44
N ASN A 696 21.69 -17.89 21.11
CA ASN A 696 20.88 -19.02 21.57
C ASN A 696 20.99 -19.27 23.08
N ILE A 697 22.11 -18.95 23.72
CA ILE A 697 22.32 -19.09 25.18
C ILE A 697 21.81 -17.84 25.91
N LEU A 698 22.15 -16.64 25.43
CA LEU A 698 21.73 -15.36 26.01
C LEU A 698 20.21 -15.15 25.90
N PHE A 699 19.61 -15.58 24.79
CA PHE A 699 18.17 -15.61 24.53
C PHE A 699 17.43 -14.30 24.87
N GLY A 700 17.97 -13.18 24.38
CA GLY A 700 17.41 -11.84 24.56
C GLY A 700 17.83 -11.12 25.85
N LYS A 701 18.78 -11.67 26.63
CA LYS A 701 19.44 -10.98 27.74
C LYS A 701 20.80 -10.41 27.37
N ASP A 702 21.23 -9.41 28.13
CA ASP A 702 22.60 -8.89 28.10
C ASP A 702 23.64 -9.95 28.50
N MET A 703 24.84 -9.83 27.94
CA MET A 703 25.98 -10.70 28.21
C MET A 703 26.73 -10.27 29.48
N ARG A 704 26.85 -11.17 30.45
CA ARG A 704 27.68 -11.00 31.66
C ARG A 704 28.83 -11.98 31.59
N GLN A 705 30.01 -11.51 31.19
CA GLN A 705 31.14 -12.36 30.75
C GLN A 705 31.44 -13.54 31.69
N SER A 706 31.73 -13.26 32.98
CA SER A 706 32.07 -14.31 33.95
C SER A 706 30.95 -15.34 34.16
N PHE A 707 29.70 -14.89 34.26
CA PHE A 707 28.55 -15.80 34.42
C PHE A 707 28.25 -16.58 33.12
N TYR A 708 28.60 -16.04 31.95
CA TYR A 708 28.53 -16.77 30.69
C TYR A 708 29.60 -17.87 30.63
N GLU A 709 30.84 -17.57 31.02
CA GLU A 709 31.94 -18.52 31.14
C GLU A 709 31.64 -19.65 32.14
N GLU A 710 31.14 -19.30 33.35
CA GLU A 710 30.65 -20.27 34.35
C GLU A 710 29.55 -21.21 33.81
N VAL A 711 28.66 -20.68 32.97
CA VAL A 711 27.58 -21.46 32.34
C VAL A 711 28.12 -22.37 31.24
N LEU A 712 29.09 -21.92 30.44
CA LEU A 712 29.72 -22.75 29.41
C LEU A 712 30.54 -23.89 30.02
N GLU A 713 31.30 -23.63 31.08
CA GLU A 713 32.05 -24.63 31.84
C GLU A 713 31.08 -25.66 32.48
N GLY A 714 30.07 -25.18 33.21
CA GLY A 714 29.07 -26.04 33.85
C GLY A 714 28.29 -26.91 32.84
N CYS A 715 27.92 -26.35 31.69
CA CYS A 715 27.26 -27.09 30.61
C CYS A 715 28.21 -27.91 29.73
N ALA A 716 29.52 -27.99 30.05
CA ALA A 716 30.53 -28.73 29.31
C ALA A 716 30.60 -28.35 27.80
N LEU A 717 30.44 -27.06 27.50
CA LEU A 717 30.43 -26.52 26.13
C LEU A 717 31.80 -26.02 25.65
N ASN A 718 32.77 -25.82 26.54
CA ASN A 718 34.09 -25.26 26.19
C ASN A 718 34.78 -26.05 25.06
N GLN A 719 34.78 -27.39 25.14
CA GLN A 719 35.35 -28.26 24.11
C GLN A 719 34.57 -28.21 22.78
N ASP A 720 33.24 -28.05 22.82
CA ASP A 720 32.45 -27.85 21.60
C ASP A 720 32.81 -26.50 20.93
N ILE A 721 33.01 -25.45 21.73
CA ILE A 721 33.39 -24.10 21.28
C ILE A 721 34.78 -24.08 20.64
N GLU A 722 35.77 -24.74 21.24
CA GLU A 722 37.11 -24.89 20.67
C GLU A 722 37.11 -25.65 19.32
N MET A 723 36.09 -26.47 19.06
CA MET A 723 35.92 -27.21 17.80
C MET A 723 35.13 -26.44 16.72
N TRP A 724 34.47 -25.33 17.05
CA TRP A 724 33.71 -24.52 16.09
C TRP A 724 34.56 -23.41 15.50
N ALA A 725 34.49 -23.22 14.17
CA ALA A 725 35.40 -22.33 13.44
C ALA A 725 35.36 -20.86 13.89
N ASP A 726 34.18 -20.37 14.32
CA ASP A 726 33.99 -19.01 14.86
C ASP A 726 33.65 -19.05 16.37
N GLY A 727 33.97 -20.16 17.05
CA GLY A 727 33.63 -20.39 18.45
C GLY A 727 32.12 -20.27 18.72
N ASP A 728 31.74 -19.48 19.74
CA ASP A 728 30.34 -19.27 20.11
C ASP A 728 29.60 -18.27 19.19
N LEU A 729 30.30 -17.58 18.28
CA LEU A 729 29.71 -16.77 17.22
C LEU A 729 29.27 -17.62 16.01
N SER A 730 29.65 -18.91 15.94
CA SER A 730 29.30 -19.77 14.80
C SER A 730 27.79 -19.82 14.55
N VAL A 731 27.41 -19.62 13.29
CA VAL A 731 26.01 -19.45 12.89
C VAL A 731 25.30 -20.80 12.76
N VAL A 732 24.19 -20.93 13.47
CA VAL A 732 23.36 -22.13 13.55
C VAL A 732 22.17 -21.99 12.59
N GLY A 733 22.05 -22.92 11.64
CA GLY A 733 20.90 -23.01 10.73
C GLY A 733 19.61 -23.52 11.41
N GLU A 734 18.50 -23.58 10.66
CA GLU A 734 17.18 -23.97 11.20
C GLU A 734 17.25 -25.30 11.99
N ARG A 735 16.73 -25.29 13.23
CA ARG A 735 16.74 -26.44 14.17
C ARG A 735 18.14 -26.99 14.50
N GLY A 736 19.19 -26.21 14.23
CA GLY A 736 20.58 -26.59 14.41
C GLY A 736 20.98 -27.82 13.60
N ILE A 737 20.67 -27.88 12.31
CA ILE A 737 21.04 -29.02 11.46
C ILE A 737 22.56 -29.34 11.45
N ASN A 738 23.40 -28.35 11.76
CA ASN A 738 24.86 -28.48 11.88
C ASN A 738 25.35 -29.06 13.23
N LEU A 739 24.48 -29.23 14.23
CA LEU A 739 24.85 -29.60 15.60
C LEU A 739 24.44 -31.04 15.94
N SER A 740 25.23 -31.72 16.78
CA SER A 740 24.92 -33.05 17.32
C SER A 740 23.75 -33.02 18.33
N GLY A 741 23.15 -34.18 18.63
CA GLY A 741 22.06 -34.28 19.62
C GLY A 741 22.46 -33.76 21.00
N GLY A 742 23.60 -34.24 21.52
CA GLY A 742 24.15 -33.79 22.80
C GLY A 742 24.51 -32.31 22.84
N GLN A 743 25.07 -31.75 21.75
CA GLN A 743 25.34 -30.31 21.63
C GLN A 743 24.05 -29.48 21.76
N LYS A 744 22.95 -29.88 21.11
CA LYS A 744 21.66 -29.18 21.23
C LYS A 744 21.11 -29.23 22.65
N GLN A 745 21.22 -30.37 23.35
CA GLN A 745 20.81 -30.49 24.75
C GLN A 745 21.68 -29.62 25.67
N ARG A 746 23.02 -29.63 25.49
CA ARG A 746 23.95 -28.76 26.24
C ARG A 746 23.63 -27.27 26.04
N ILE A 747 23.38 -26.82 24.81
CA ILE A 747 23.04 -25.42 24.50
C ILE A 747 21.68 -25.01 25.11
N GLN A 748 20.67 -25.89 25.11
CA GLN A 748 19.40 -25.61 25.79
C GLN A 748 19.54 -25.57 27.31
N LEU A 749 20.36 -26.44 27.89
CA LEU A 749 20.65 -26.41 29.32
C LEU A 749 21.37 -25.11 29.69
N ALA A 750 22.36 -24.68 28.90
CA ALA A 750 23.03 -23.39 29.07
C ALA A 750 22.06 -22.21 28.98
N ARG A 751 21.16 -22.19 27.98
CA ARG A 751 20.06 -21.20 27.88
C ARG A 751 19.20 -21.19 29.15
N ALA A 752 18.84 -22.36 29.67
CA ALA A 752 18.05 -22.45 30.89
C ALA A 752 18.82 -21.91 32.10
N VAL A 753 20.08 -22.30 32.34
CA VAL A 753 20.91 -21.77 33.45
C VAL A 753 21.06 -20.26 33.33
N TYR A 754 21.38 -19.75 32.13
CA TYR A 754 21.55 -18.31 31.89
C TYR A 754 20.24 -17.51 32.10
N SER A 755 19.07 -18.16 32.02
CA SER A 755 17.78 -17.56 32.35
C SER A 755 17.67 -17.12 33.82
N ASN A 756 18.45 -17.69 34.74
CA ASN A 756 18.44 -17.39 36.18
C ASN A 756 17.02 -17.26 36.75
N SER A 757 16.24 -18.34 36.59
CA SER A 757 14.83 -18.42 37.00
C SER A 757 14.68 -18.99 38.42
N ASP A 758 13.49 -18.84 39.02
CA ASP A 758 13.20 -19.37 40.36
C ASP A 758 12.94 -20.88 40.35
N VAL A 759 12.25 -21.38 39.30
CA VAL A 759 11.85 -22.79 39.15
C VAL A 759 12.37 -23.34 37.82
N TYR A 760 13.17 -24.40 37.88
CA TYR A 760 13.68 -25.12 36.71
C TYR A 760 12.89 -26.40 36.47
N ILE A 761 12.45 -26.62 35.23
CA ILE A 761 11.68 -27.77 34.78
C ILE A 761 12.42 -28.40 33.61
N PHE A 762 12.94 -29.62 33.77
CA PHE A 762 13.65 -30.34 32.71
C PHE A 762 12.94 -31.65 32.35
N ASP A 763 12.66 -31.86 31.07
CA ASP A 763 12.12 -33.12 30.57
C ASP A 763 13.21 -33.94 29.87
N ASP A 764 13.72 -34.96 30.55
CA ASP A 764 14.71 -35.93 30.04
C ASP A 764 15.99 -35.31 29.40
N PRO A 765 16.67 -34.36 30.08
CA PRO A 765 17.70 -33.49 29.50
C PRO A 765 19.05 -34.17 29.18
N PHE A 766 19.20 -35.45 29.52
CA PHE A 766 20.44 -36.22 29.34
C PHE A 766 20.33 -37.27 28.22
N SER A 767 19.17 -37.39 27.58
CA SER A 767 18.82 -38.50 26.67
C SER A 767 19.66 -38.62 25.39
N ALA A 768 20.41 -37.58 25.00
CA ALA A 768 21.35 -37.60 23.87
C ALA A 768 22.80 -37.24 24.29
N VAL A 769 23.11 -37.37 25.58
CA VAL A 769 24.44 -37.11 26.16
C VAL A 769 25.06 -38.44 26.63
N ASP A 770 26.37 -38.60 26.47
CA ASP A 770 27.10 -39.78 26.95
C ASP A 770 27.18 -39.84 28.48
N ALA A 771 27.45 -41.01 29.05
CA ALA A 771 27.44 -41.20 30.50
C ALA A 771 28.52 -40.39 31.25
N HIS A 772 29.67 -40.09 30.62
CA HIS A 772 30.73 -39.29 31.24
C HIS A 772 30.33 -37.81 31.28
N THR A 773 29.90 -37.24 30.15
CA THR A 773 29.41 -35.86 30.10
C THR A 773 28.12 -35.68 30.90
N GLY A 774 27.21 -36.67 30.92
CA GLY A 774 26.03 -36.65 31.80
C GLY A 774 26.41 -36.64 33.29
N THR A 775 27.41 -37.44 33.68
CA THR A 775 27.97 -37.41 35.03
C THR A 775 28.63 -36.06 35.34
N HIS A 776 29.35 -35.47 34.38
CA HIS A 776 29.91 -34.12 34.53
C HIS A 776 28.80 -33.09 34.72
N LEU A 777 27.82 -33.03 33.81
CA LEU A 777 26.68 -32.10 33.89
C LEU A 777 25.96 -32.19 35.24
N PHE A 778 25.77 -33.40 35.78
CA PHE A 778 25.09 -33.62 37.06
C PHE A 778 25.93 -33.28 38.30
N LYS A 779 27.25 -33.51 38.27
CA LYS A 779 28.19 -33.24 39.38
C LYS A 779 28.79 -31.83 39.37
N ALA A 780 28.89 -31.19 38.22
CA ALA A 780 29.43 -29.85 38.05
C ALA A 780 28.50 -28.78 38.64
N ARG A 781 29.01 -27.54 38.72
CA ARG A 781 28.33 -26.42 39.37
C ARG A 781 26.94 -26.10 38.82
N THR A 782 26.62 -26.55 37.61
CA THR A 782 25.30 -26.50 36.96
C THR A 782 24.16 -26.83 37.92
N PHE A 783 24.23 -27.95 38.64
CA PHE A 783 23.20 -28.34 39.62
C PHE A 783 23.44 -27.81 41.04
N SER A 784 24.51 -27.07 41.31
CA SER A 784 24.65 -26.26 42.55
C SER A 784 24.19 -24.82 42.38
N LEU A 785 24.14 -24.30 41.14
CA LEU A 785 23.62 -22.96 40.81
C LEU A 785 22.07 -22.92 40.91
N PHE A 786 21.39 -24.03 40.59
CA PHE A 786 19.93 -24.13 40.71
C PHE A 786 19.47 -24.14 42.17
N HIS A 787 18.85 -23.04 42.60
CA HIS A 787 18.17 -22.95 43.91
C HIS A 787 16.91 -23.84 44.00
N GLN A 788 16.35 -24.30 42.88
CA GLN A 788 15.25 -25.25 42.87
C GLN A 788 15.19 -26.02 41.54
N LEU A 789 14.80 -27.29 41.58
CA LEU A 789 14.86 -28.19 40.43
C LEU A 789 13.70 -29.19 40.44
N LEU A 790 13.01 -29.29 39.30
CA LEU A 790 12.09 -30.39 38.97
C LEU A 790 12.58 -31.02 37.66
N PHE A 791 12.86 -32.33 37.65
CA PHE A 791 13.30 -33.02 36.43
C PHE A 791 12.64 -34.39 36.23
N SER A 792 12.26 -34.68 34.99
CA SER A 792 11.69 -35.95 34.55
C SER A 792 12.80 -36.90 34.08
N ILE A 793 12.76 -38.14 34.55
CA ILE A 793 13.74 -39.19 34.25
C ILE A 793 13.02 -40.33 33.52
N ASN A 794 13.50 -40.68 32.32
CA ASN A 794 13.00 -41.87 31.61
C ASN A 794 13.83 -43.14 31.88
N HIS A 795 15.18 -43.06 31.89
CA HIS A 795 16.04 -44.25 31.77
C HIS A 795 17.36 -44.25 32.58
N ILE A 796 17.58 -43.33 33.53
CA ILE A 796 18.82 -43.27 34.32
C ILE A 796 18.50 -43.50 35.80
N CYS A 797 19.08 -44.56 36.39
CA CYS A 797 19.12 -44.84 37.83
C CYS A 797 20.57 -44.79 38.31
#